data_AF-A0A1R3XR34-F1
#
_entry.id   AF-A0A1R3XR34-F1
#
_cell.length_a   1.000
_cell.length_b   1.000
_cell.length_c   1.000
_cell.angle_alpha   90.00
_cell.angle_beta   90.00
_cell.angle_gamma   90.00
#
_symmetry.space_group_name_H-M   'P 1'
#
loop_
_entity.id
_entity.type
_entity.pdbx_description
1 polymer ?
#
loop_
_entity_poly.entity_id
_entity_poly.type
_entity_poly.pdbx_seq_one_letter_code
_entity_poly.pdbx_strand_id
1 'polypeptide(L)'
;MNFNNYTIKAQEAIQKATEIAGGFQQQAIETGHILKAILETDENVTSFLLKKLNINGNILHTKLDETVAAYPKVSGGSPYLANDAAAALQKATSYLKEFGDEYVAIEHMLLGILAGRDKVAGIMKDVGFNEKDLKKAIKELRGDAKVTDQNAEAKYNSLKRYARDLNEMARNGKIDPVIGRDEEIRRVLQILSRRTKNNPVLLGEPGVGKTAIVEGLAQRIVSGDVPENLKNKTLMSLDMGLLVAGAKYKGEFEERLKAVIKEVVDAEGEIVLFIDEIHTLIGAGAGGESAMDAANLLKPALARGELHAIGATTLKEYQKYIEKDKALERRFQAVMVDEPSVQDAISILRGIKDKYEVHHGVRIKDDAIIAAVELSNRYISDRFLPDKAIDLMDEAAAKLRIEIDSLPVELDEIQRRIMQLEIEREAIRRENDKDKEAVLSKEIADLSGKRDDLKAKWQNEKQIIEGIQKEKENIENYKLEAEQAERSGDYGRVAELRYGKIQEAEAKLKELQEQVHQMQGENPMLKEEVNSEDIAEVVAKWTGIPVSKMLQSDREKLLHLEQELGRRVAGQEEAIEAISDAVRRSRAGMQDPKRPIGSFIFLGTTGVGKTELAKALADYLFNDENAMVRIDMSEYQERHAVSRMIGAPPGYIGYDEGGQLTEAVRRKPYSVVLLDEIEKAHPDVFNILLQVLDDGRLTDSKGRVVNFKNTIIIMTSNIGSHIIQSNFETMDEFNHDEVIERTKDEVFELLKKSVRPEFLNRIDELVMFRPLSRGDIRKIVQIQFGHIQDRLDEAGIRLIATHEVLDYLGEQGYDPQFGARPLKRVLQRQVLNELSKEILAGTINKDSVVEAVLDHGKIRFNNVDIELPTE
;
A
#
# COMPACT_ATOMS: atom_id res chain seq x y z
N MET A 1 52.51 -5.80 -27.22
CA MET A 1 51.16 -5.22 -27.32
C MET A 1 51.06 -4.10 -26.29
N ASN A 2 50.62 -2.89 -26.66
CA ASN A 2 50.44 -1.80 -25.68
C ASN A 2 48.96 -1.74 -25.29
N PHE A 3 48.63 -2.19 -24.07
CA PHE A 3 47.26 -2.27 -23.58
C PHE A 3 46.59 -0.89 -23.43
N ASN A 4 47.37 0.18 -23.28
CA ASN A 4 46.82 1.54 -23.19
C ASN A 4 46.07 1.98 -24.45
N ASN A 5 46.31 1.32 -25.59
CA ASN A 5 45.64 1.59 -26.87
C ASN A 5 44.31 0.83 -27.04
N TYR A 6 43.84 0.14 -26.00
CA TYR A 6 42.60 -0.65 -26.00
C TYR A 6 41.59 0.00 -25.05
N THR A 7 40.30 -0.16 -25.34
CA THR A 7 39.22 0.21 -24.40
C THR A 7 39.26 -0.69 -23.16
N ILE A 8 38.65 -0.26 -22.05
CA ILE A 8 38.60 -1.07 -20.81
C ILE A 8 37.98 -2.44 -21.08
N LYS A 9 36.90 -2.49 -21.86
CA LYS A 9 36.21 -3.73 -22.25
C LYS A 9 37.07 -4.64 -23.13
N ALA A 10 37.83 -4.09 -24.07
CA ALA A 10 38.77 -4.87 -24.86
C ALA A 10 39.95 -5.40 -24.03
N GLN A 11 40.43 -4.64 -23.04
CA GLN A 11 41.44 -5.11 -22.07
C GLN A 11 40.90 -6.25 -21.21
N GLU A 12 39.68 -6.11 -20.67
CA GLU A 12 38.97 -7.15 -19.93
C GLU A 12 38.82 -8.43 -20.75
N ALA A 13 38.44 -8.32 -22.03
CA ALA A 13 38.32 -9.48 -22.92
C ALA A 13 39.65 -10.22 -23.14
N ILE A 14 40.77 -9.51 -23.28
CA ILE A 14 42.09 -10.15 -23.43
C ILE A 14 42.54 -10.82 -22.12
N GLN A 15 42.28 -10.18 -20.98
CA GLN A 15 42.56 -10.76 -19.68
C GLN A 15 41.74 -12.03 -19.47
N LYS A 16 40.43 -11.99 -19.75
CA LYS A 16 39.54 -13.13 -19.65
C LYS A 16 39.91 -14.26 -20.61
N ALA A 17 40.38 -13.95 -21.82
CA ALA A 17 40.93 -14.97 -22.73
C ALA A 17 42.15 -15.70 -22.13
N THR A 18 42.98 -14.98 -21.38
CA THR A 18 44.13 -15.56 -20.65
C THR A 18 43.65 -16.48 -19.51
N GLU A 19 42.61 -16.08 -18.79
CA GLU A 19 41.98 -16.88 -17.73
C GLU A 19 41.33 -18.15 -18.28
N ILE A 20 40.61 -18.06 -19.41
CA ILE A 20 40.01 -19.23 -20.08
C ILE A 20 41.11 -20.20 -20.50
N ALA A 21 42.17 -19.72 -21.17
CA ALA A 21 43.30 -20.59 -21.54
C ALA A 21 43.92 -21.27 -20.31
N GLY A 22 44.10 -20.54 -19.21
CA GLY A 22 44.58 -21.09 -17.93
C GLY A 22 43.64 -22.15 -17.34
N GLY A 23 42.32 -21.91 -17.35
CA GLY A 23 41.31 -22.84 -16.85
C GLY A 23 41.25 -24.17 -17.61
N PHE A 24 41.51 -24.15 -18.92
CA PHE A 24 41.62 -25.35 -19.75
C PHE A 24 43.02 -25.99 -19.76
N GLN A 25 43.97 -25.43 -19.00
CA GLN A 25 45.38 -25.84 -18.96
C GLN A 25 46.07 -25.72 -20.32
N GLN A 26 45.74 -24.68 -21.07
CA GLN A 26 46.26 -24.40 -22.41
C GLN A 26 47.25 -23.24 -22.34
N GLN A 27 48.44 -23.43 -22.91
CA GLN A 27 49.52 -22.44 -22.82
C GLN A 27 49.42 -21.34 -23.90
N ALA A 28 48.95 -21.70 -25.10
CA ALA A 28 48.81 -20.76 -26.21
C ALA A 28 47.42 -20.12 -26.20
N ILE A 29 47.35 -18.79 -26.07
CA ILE A 29 46.12 -18.01 -26.18
C ILE A 29 45.79 -17.89 -27.68
N GLU A 30 44.92 -18.78 -28.14
CA GLU A 30 44.38 -18.77 -29.50
C GLU A 30 43.18 -17.82 -29.69
N THR A 31 42.83 -17.55 -30.95
CA THR A 31 41.66 -16.75 -31.37
C THR A 31 40.35 -17.27 -30.77
N GLY A 32 40.24 -18.57 -30.50
CA GLY A 32 39.06 -19.19 -29.88
C GLY A 32 38.83 -18.69 -28.46
N HIS A 33 39.90 -18.56 -27.66
CA HIS A 33 39.82 -17.98 -26.32
C HIS A 33 39.40 -16.52 -26.36
N ILE A 34 39.94 -15.76 -27.32
CA ILE A 34 39.62 -14.33 -27.48
C ILE A 34 38.16 -14.14 -27.89
N LEU A 35 37.68 -14.90 -28.88
CA LEU A 35 36.27 -14.85 -29.29
C LEU A 35 35.34 -15.24 -28.14
N LYS A 36 35.68 -16.29 -27.40
CA LYS A 36 34.88 -16.74 -26.24
C LYS A 36 34.85 -15.67 -25.16
N ALA A 37 36.00 -15.09 -24.83
CA ALA A 37 36.09 -14.00 -23.87
C ALA A 37 35.29 -12.77 -24.31
N ILE A 38 35.32 -12.40 -25.60
CA ILE A 38 34.52 -11.30 -26.13
C ILE A 38 33.03 -11.54 -25.89
N LEU A 39 32.54 -12.75 -26.22
CA LEU A 39 31.14 -13.12 -26.03
C LEU A 39 30.72 -13.06 -24.55
N GLU A 40 31.63 -13.32 -23.62
CA GLU A 40 31.36 -13.30 -22.18
C GLU A 40 31.68 -11.96 -21.47
N THR A 41 32.34 -11.00 -22.12
CA THR A 41 32.76 -9.71 -21.51
C THR A 41 31.78 -8.58 -21.81
N ASP A 42 31.18 -8.59 -23.00
CA ASP A 42 30.17 -7.61 -23.41
C ASP A 42 29.02 -8.29 -24.18
N GLU A 43 28.11 -8.88 -23.41
CA GLU A 43 26.91 -9.52 -23.93
C GLU A 43 26.01 -8.55 -24.70
N ASN A 44 26.04 -7.25 -24.42
CA ASN A 44 25.16 -6.28 -25.08
C ASN A 44 25.63 -5.99 -26.50
N VAL A 45 26.91 -5.67 -26.68
CA VAL A 45 27.51 -5.44 -28.00
C VAL A 45 27.41 -6.69 -28.85
N THR A 46 27.77 -7.85 -28.29
CA THR A 46 27.76 -9.12 -29.02
C THR A 46 26.34 -9.59 -29.35
N SER A 47 25.38 -9.48 -28.43
CA SER A 47 23.98 -9.84 -28.69
C SER A 47 23.33 -8.94 -29.74
N PHE A 48 23.62 -7.63 -29.73
CA PHE A 48 23.13 -6.72 -30.77
C PHE A 48 23.65 -7.13 -32.15
N LEU A 49 24.96 -7.37 -32.28
CA LEU A 49 25.58 -7.75 -33.54
C LEU A 49 25.06 -9.10 -34.05
N LEU A 50 24.91 -10.09 -33.16
CA LEU A 50 24.36 -11.41 -33.51
C LEU A 50 22.90 -11.31 -33.99
N LYS A 51 22.04 -10.58 -33.26
CA LYS A 51 20.64 -10.36 -33.69
C LYS A 51 20.57 -9.63 -35.01
N LYS A 52 21.38 -8.58 -35.20
CA LYS A 52 21.34 -7.77 -36.41
C LYS A 52 21.78 -8.53 -37.66
N LEU A 53 22.75 -9.43 -37.50
CA LEU A 53 23.25 -10.30 -38.57
C LEU A 53 22.41 -11.58 -38.72
N ASN A 54 21.36 -11.76 -37.91
CA ASN A 54 20.52 -12.97 -37.87
C ASN A 54 21.33 -14.25 -37.61
N ILE A 55 22.32 -14.18 -36.73
CA ILE A 55 23.24 -15.27 -36.39
C ILE A 55 22.73 -15.99 -35.15
N ASN A 56 22.66 -17.32 -35.23
CA ASN A 56 22.28 -18.15 -34.09
C ASN A 56 23.44 -18.26 -33.09
N GLY A 57 23.39 -17.47 -32.02
CA GLY A 57 24.41 -17.44 -30.97
C GLY A 57 24.67 -18.80 -30.33
N ASN A 58 23.66 -19.64 -30.11
CA ASN A 58 23.82 -20.95 -29.48
C ASN A 58 24.72 -21.86 -30.32
N ILE A 59 24.53 -21.87 -31.64
CA ILE A 59 25.37 -22.66 -32.57
C ILE A 59 26.82 -22.17 -32.53
N LEU A 60 27.02 -20.85 -32.48
CA LEU A 60 28.36 -20.26 -32.38
C LEU A 60 29.05 -20.68 -31.07
N HIS A 61 28.34 -20.58 -29.94
CA HIS A 61 28.86 -20.99 -28.63
C HIS A 61 29.27 -22.47 -28.61
N THR A 62 28.38 -23.38 -29.05
CA THR A 62 28.67 -24.82 -29.05
C THR A 62 29.91 -25.16 -29.90
N LYS A 63 29.99 -24.64 -31.14
CA LYS A 63 31.15 -24.89 -32.02
C LYS A 63 32.45 -24.29 -31.47
N LEU A 64 32.35 -23.16 -30.79
CA LEU A 64 33.49 -22.50 -30.18
C LEU A 64 34.00 -23.27 -28.96
N ASP A 65 33.10 -23.77 -28.11
CA ASP A 65 33.45 -24.60 -26.95
C ASP A 65 34.13 -25.90 -27.36
N GLU A 66 33.61 -26.58 -28.38
CA GLU A 66 34.25 -27.77 -28.96
C GLU A 66 35.67 -27.48 -29.47
N THR A 67 35.87 -26.30 -30.08
CA THR A 67 37.16 -25.89 -30.62
C THR A 67 38.14 -25.55 -29.51
N VAL A 68 37.71 -24.80 -28.49
CA VAL A 68 38.54 -24.45 -27.33
C VAL A 68 38.93 -25.71 -26.54
N ALA A 69 38.00 -26.64 -26.32
CA ALA A 69 38.27 -27.88 -25.61
C ALA A 69 39.31 -28.78 -26.33
N ALA A 70 39.43 -28.66 -27.66
CA ALA A 70 40.35 -29.43 -28.47
C ALA A 70 41.80 -28.89 -28.49
N TYR A 71 42.05 -27.68 -27.98
CA TYR A 71 43.41 -27.12 -27.98
C TYR A 71 44.37 -27.88 -27.05
N PRO A 72 45.67 -27.95 -27.38
CA PRO A 72 46.65 -28.73 -26.62
C PRO A 72 46.81 -28.28 -25.16
N LYS A 73 46.73 -29.24 -24.23
CA LYS A 73 46.95 -29.01 -22.80
C LYS A 73 48.41 -29.18 -22.43
N VAL A 74 48.97 -28.23 -21.67
CA VAL A 74 50.38 -28.18 -21.30
C VAL A 74 50.52 -27.75 -19.83
N SER A 75 51.41 -28.40 -19.08
CA SER A 75 51.72 -28.06 -17.69
C SER A 75 53.06 -27.31 -17.56
N GLY A 76 53.08 -26.21 -16.80
CA GLY A 76 54.33 -25.59 -16.32
C GLY A 76 54.97 -24.52 -17.22
N GLY A 77 54.23 -23.94 -18.17
CA GLY A 77 54.71 -22.86 -19.04
C GLY A 77 53.89 -21.57 -18.90
N SER A 78 54.53 -20.41 -19.10
CA SER A 78 53.83 -19.12 -19.09
C SER A 78 52.90 -18.98 -20.31
N PRO A 79 51.71 -18.36 -20.17
CA PRO A 79 50.81 -18.12 -21.29
C PRO A 79 51.44 -17.19 -22.32
N TYR A 80 51.21 -17.48 -23.60
CA TYR A 80 51.63 -16.60 -24.70
C TYR A 80 50.58 -16.53 -25.80
N LEU A 81 50.54 -15.43 -26.56
CA LEU A 81 49.63 -15.30 -27.70
C LEU A 81 50.09 -16.19 -28.86
N ALA A 82 49.17 -16.99 -29.41
CA ALA A 82 49.43 -17.74 -30.64
C ALA A 82 49.60 -16.78 -31.84
N ASN A 83 50.27 -17.24 -32.89
CA ASN A 83 50.54 -16.42 -34.09
C ASN A 83 49.26 -15.88 -34.73
N ASP A 84 48.21 -16.71 -34.84
CA ASP A 84 46.93 -16.28 -35.41
C ASP A 84 46.19 -15.29 -34.52
N ALA A 85 46.28 -15.45 -33.19
CA ALA A 85 45.73 -14.50 -32.23
C ALA A 85 46.45 -13.14 -32.28
N ALA A 86 47.77 -13.16 -32.37
CA ALA A 86 48.57 -11.94 -32.54
C ALA A 86 48.24 -11.23 -33.87
N ALA A 87 48.08 -11.99 -34.96
CA ALA A 87 47.69 -11.48 -36.26
C ALA A 87 46.28 -10.87 -36.24
N ALA A 88 45.31 -11.51 -35.57
CA ALA A 88 43.95 -10.99 -35.42
C ALA A 88 43.92 -9.66 -34.65
N LEU A 89 44.67 -9.53 -33.56
CA LEU A 89 44.77 -8.29 -32.78
C LEU A 89 45.50 -7.17 -33.53
N GLN A 90 46.53 -7.52 -34.30
CA GLN A 90 47.19 -6.56 -35.19
C GLN A 90 46.24 -6.10 -36.30
N LYS A 91 45.44 -7.01 -36.85
CA LYS A 91 44.42 -6.69 -37.84
C LYS A 91 43.33 -5.80 -37.26
N ALA A 92 42.90 -6.04 -36.01
CA ALA A 92 41.98 -5.18 -35.27
C ALA A 92 42.48 -3.72 -35.21
N THR A 93 43.79 -3.54 -34.97
CA THR A 93 44.42 -2.21 -34.94
C THR A 93 44.37 -1.50 -36.30
N SER A 94 44.38 -2.24 -37.42
CA SER A 94 44.28 -1.63 -38.75
C SER A 94 42.92 -0.98 -39.03
N TYR A 95 41.86 -1.45 -38.37
CA TYR A 95 40.51 -0.90 -38.53
C TYR A 95 40.33 0.46 -37.83
N LEU A 96 41.21 0.86 -36.91
CA LEU A 96 41.16 2.18 -36.28
C LEU A 96 41.14 3.32 -37.32
N LYS A 97 41.97 3.21 -38.36
CA LYS A 97 42.00 4.20 -39.45
C LYS A 97 40.74 4.19 -40.30
N GLU A 98 40.10 3.04 -40.44
CA GLU A 98 38.88 2.89 -41.25
C GLU A 98 37.66 3.47 -40.56
N PHE A 99 37.55 3.31 -39.24
CA PHE A 99 36.47 3.87 -38.42
C PHE A 99 36.77 5.28 -37.88
N GLY A 100 38.03 5.73 -37.95
CA GLY A 100 38.46 7.02 -37.44
C GLY A 100 38.54 7.05 -35.91
N ASP A 101 38.92 5.92 -35.31
CA ASP A 101 38.98 5.69 -33.87
C ASP A 101 40.42 5.79 -33.32
N GLU A 102 40.54 6.04 -32.02
CA GLU A 102 41.84 6.17 -31.33
C GLU A 102 42.18 4.92 -30.49
N TYR A 103 41.17 4.17 -30.03
CA TYR A 103 41.33 2.96 -29.20
C TYR A 103 40.73 1.71 -29.85
N VAL A 104 41.38 0.56 -29.65
CA VAL A 104 40.88 -0.74 -30.11
C VAL A 104 39.76 -1.22 -29.16
N ALA A 105 38.54 -1.30 -29.70
CA ALA A 105 37.35 -1.80 -29.03
C ALA A 105 37.09 -3.29 -29.35
N ILE A 106 36.14 -3.91 -28.66
CA ILE A 106 35.75 -5.32 -28.87
C ILE A 106 35.32 -5.58 -30.32
N GLU A 107 34.61 -4.63 -30.91
CA GLU A 107 34.11 -4.69 -32.29
C GLU A 107 35.26 -4.76 -33.32
N HIS A 108 36.38 -4.07 -33.04
CA HIS A 108 37.59 -4.16 -33.86
C HIS A 108 38.26 -5.53 -33.72
N MET A 109 38.27 -6.10 -32.51
CA MET A 109 38.79 -7.44 -32.27
C MET A 109 37.96 -8.50 -33.00
N LEU A 110 36.63 -8.39 -33.00
CA LEU A 110 35.73 -9.27 -33.77
C LEU A 110 36.03 -9.22 -35.28
N LEU A 111 36.21 -8.02 -35.85
CA LEU A 111 36.62 -7.85 -37.24
C LEU A 111 38.01 -8.43 -37.51
N GLY A 112 38.92 -8.32 -36.55
CA GLY A 112 40.27 -8.88 -36.60
C GLY A 112 40.26 -10.41 -36.68
N ILE A 113 39.46 -11.06 -35.83
CA ILE A 113 39.28 -12.52 -35.80
C ILE A 113 38.61 -12.99 -37.09
N LEU A 114 37.54 -12.33 -37.55
CA LEU A 114 36.81 -12.71 -38.76
C LEU A 114 37.68 -12.65 -40.03
N ALA A 115 38.62 -11.71 -40.07
CA ALA A 115 39.58 -11.56 -41.17
C ALA A 115 40.68 -12.64 -41.19
N GLY A 116 40.77 -13.45 -40.14
CA GLY A 116 41.69 -14.59 -40.03
C GLY A 116 41.42 -15.70 -41.05
N ARG A 117 42.36 -16.66 -41.08
CA ARG A 117 42.29 -17.90 -41.88
C ARG A 117 42.30 -19.17 -41.04
N ASP A 118 42.31 -19.00 -39.72
CA ASP A 118 42.29 -20.06 -38.73
C ASP A 118 40.88 -20.65 -38.57
N LYS A 119 40.78 -21.76 -37.85
CA LYS A 119 39.53 -22.52 -37.67
C LYS A 119 38.40 -21.66 -37.10
N VAL A 120 38.71 -20.71 -36.22
CA VAL A 120 37.72 -19.85 -35.57
C VAL A 120 37.12 -18.83 -36.54
N ALA A 121 37.96 -18.23 -37.40
CA ALA A 121 37.47 -17.39 -38.50
C ALA A 121 36.57 -18.18 -39.47
N GLY A 122 36.88 -19.45 -39.72
CA GLY A 122 36.03 -20.38 -40.48
C GLY A 122 34.66 -20.58 -39.82
N ILE A 123 34.63 -20.88 -38.52
CA ILE A 123 33.38 -21.04 -37.75
C ILE A 123 32.53 -19.78 -37.82
N MET A 124 33.11 -18.59 -37.63
CA MET A 124 32.35 -17.34 -37.74
C MET A 124 31.69 -17.20 -39.13
N LYS A 125 32.42 -17.50 -40.21
CA LYS A 125 31.88 -17.43 -41.58
C LYS A 125 30.76 -18.46 -41.81
N ASP A 126 30.91 -19.67 -41.28
CA ASP A 126 29.91 -20.74 -41.41
C ASP A 126 28.58 -20.42 -40.71
N VAL A 127 28.62 -19.68 -39.59
CA VAL A 127 27.40 -19.25 -38.87
C VAL A 127 26.81 -17.95 -39.47
N GLY A 128 27.48 -17.34 -40.46
CA GLY A 128 26.93 -16.24 -41.24
C GLY A 128 27.65 -14.89 -41.09
N PHE A 129 28.75 -14.80 -40.35
CA PHE A 129 29.53 -13.56 -40.30
C PHE A 129 30.19 -13.27 -41.65
N ASN A 130 30.02 -12.05 -42.14
CA ASN A 130 30.82 -11.51 -43.22
C ASN A 130 31.28 -10.09 -42.89
N GLU A 131 32.45 -9.70 -43.41
CA GLU A 131 33.11 -8.46 -43.02
C GLU A 131 32.27 -7.22 -43.36
N LYS A 132 31.59 -7.23 -44.52
CA LYS A 132 30.79 -6.10 -45.00
C LYS A 132 29.60 -5.83 -44.09
N ASP A 133 28.84 -6.87 -43.74
CA ASP A 133 27.64 -6.74 -42.94
C ASP A 133 27.99 -6.51 -41.47
N LEU A 134 29.06 -7.13 -40.96
CA LEU A 134 29.56 -6.84 -39.61
C LEU A 134 29.99 -5.37 -39.48
N LYS A 135 30.70 -4.81 -40.47
CA LYS A 135 31.02 -3.37 -40.50
C LYS A 135 29.76 -2.49 -40.50
N LYS A 136 28.72 -2.89 -41.23
CA LYS A 136 27.45 -2.16 -41.27
C LYS A 136 26.74 -2.22 -39.92
N ALA A 137 26.69 -3.40 -39.29
CA ALA A 137 26.08 -3.59 -37.98
C ALA A 137 26.83 -2.82 -36.87
N ILE A 138 28.16 -2.76 -36.93
CA ILE A 138 29.01 -1.94 -36.05
C ILE A 138 28.68 -0.45 -36.20
N LYS A 139 28.57 0.05 -37.45
CA LYS A 139 28.18 1.45 -37.68
C LYS A 139 26.78 1.76 -37.14
N GLU A 140 25.86 0.82 -37.22
CA GLU A 140 24.50 1.00 -36.69
C GLU A 140 24.47 0.96 -35.16
N LEU A 141 25.26 0.08 -34.54
CA LEU A 141 25.42 0.01 -33.08
C LEU A 141 25.97 1.32 -32.50
N ARG A 142 26.98 1.89 -33.17
CA ARG A 142 27.67 3.11 -32.72
C ARG A 142 26.96 4.40 -33.11
N GLY A 143 26.15 4.37 -34.17
CA GLY A 143 25.69 5.58 -34.84
C GLY A 143 26.88 6.43 -35.32
N ASP A 144 26.88 7.71 -34.95
CA ASP A 144 27.98 8.66 -35.26
C ASP A 144 29.10 8.67 -34.20
N ALA A 145 29.01 7.83 -33.16
CA ALA A 145 29.99 7.81 -32.08
C ALA A 145 31.32 7.17 -32.50
N LYS A 146 32.43 7.78 -32.09
CA LYS A 146 33.80 7.29 -32.30
C LYS A 146 34.42 6.82 -30.99
N VAL A 147 35.32 5.85 -31.06
CA VAL A 147 36.06 5.31 -29.91
C VAL A 147 37.29 6.18 -29.64
N THR A 148 37.06 7.34 -29.03
CA THR A 148 38.10 8.33 -28.67
C THR A 148 38.45 8.32 -27.18
N ASP A 149 37.82 7.45 -26.39
CA ASP A 149 38.15 7.26 -24.97
C ASP A 149 38.06 5.78 -24.59
N GLN A 150 38.73 5.39 -23.49
CA GLN A 150 38.80 3.99 -23.06
C GLN A 150 37.44 3.42 -22.59
N ASN A 151 36.45 4.27 -22.30
CA ASN A 151 35.11 3.91 -21.83
C ASN A 151 34.01 4.10 -22.89
N ALA A 152 34.36 4.27 -24.17
CA ALA A 152 33.39 4.60 -25.22
C ALA A 152 32.27 3.56 -25.36
N GLU A 153 32.57 2.26 -25.20
CA GLU A 153 31.61 1.17 -25.29
C GLU A 153 30.50 1.25 -24.21
N ALA A 154 30.79 1.82 -23.04
CA ALA A 154 29.81 1.98 -21.96
C ALA A 154 28.72 3.01 -22.28
N LYS A 155 28.91 3.85 -23.32
CA LYS A 155 28.01 4.93 -23.72
C LYS A 155 27.03 4.51 -24.83
N TYR A 156 27.20 3.33 -25.43
CA TYR A 156 26.32 2.85 -26.49
C TYR A 156 24.94 2.47 -25.94
N ASN A 157 23.88 2.94 -26.60
CA ASN A 157 22.48 2.56 -26.33
C ASN A 157 22.08 2.79 -24.85
N SER A 158 22.53 3.91 -24.28
CA SER A 158 22.39 4.23 -22.85
C SER A 158 20.92 4.34 -22.44
N LEU A 159 20.07 4.85 -23.34
CA LEU A 159 18.65 5.02 -23.11
C LEU A 159 17.95 3.69 -22.85
N LYS A 160 18.24 2.61 -23.61
CA LYS A 160 17.64 1.29 -23.34
C LYS A 160 18.12 0.64 -22.05
N ARG A 161 19.27 1.07 -21.52
CA ARG A 161 19.83 0.54 -20.27
C ARG A 161 19.22 1.20 -19.05
N TYR A 162 18.90 2.49 -19.14
CA TYR A 162 18.44 3.30 -18.01
C TYR A 162 16.98 3.76 -18.13
N ALA A 163 16.31 3.45 -19.24
CA ALA A 163 14.90 3.75 -19.45
C ALA A 163 14.16 2.54 -20.05
N ARG A 164 12.84 2.50 -19.81
CA ARG A 164 11.92 1.48 -20.33
C ARG A 164 11.08 2.06 -21.45
N ASP A 165 10.94 1.33 -22.56
CA ASP A 165 10.09 1.73 -23.69
C ASP A 165 8.63 1.39 -23.37
N LEU A 166 7.84 2.43 -23.05
CA LEU A 166 6.42 2.27 -22.72
C LEU A 166 5.59 1.92 -23.96
N ASN A 167 6.01 2.34 -25.17
CA ASN A 167 5.33 1.97 -26.41
C ASN A 167 5.53 0.47 -26.70
N GLU A 168 6.73 -0.06 -26.50
CA GLU A 168 7.01 -1.50 -26.62
C GLU A 168 6.22 -2.31 -25.59
N MET A 169 6.17 -1.86 -24.34
CA MET A 169 5.35 -2.50 -23.30
C MET A 169 3.86 -2.50 -23.67
N ALA A 170 3.33 -1.40 -24.20
CA ALA A 170 1.96 -1.34 -24.70
C ALA A 170 1.73 -2.30 -25.89
N ARG A 171 2.65 -2.37 -26.86
CA ARG A 171 2.54 -3.30 -28.00
C ARG A 171 2.48 -4.77 -27.54
N ASN A 172 3.23 -5.10 -26.50
CA ASN A 172 3.33 -6.42 -25.91
C ASN A 172 2.23 -6.72 -24.87
N GLY A 173 1.25 -5.84 -24.66
CA GLY A 173 0.15 -6.06 -23.71
C GLY A 173 0.55 -6.03 -22.23
N LYS A 174 1.77 -5.56 -21.91
CA LYS A 174 2.30 -5.54 -20.54
C LYS A 174 1.80 -4.37 -19.69
N ILE A 175 1.17 -3.38 -20.32
CA ILE A 175 0.58 -2.24 -19.63
C ILE A 175 -0.88 -2.56 -19.32
N ASP A 176 -1.33 -2.18 -18.13
CA ASP A 176 -2.72 -2.38 -17.70
C ASP A 176 -3.67 -1.38 -18.36
N PRO A 177 -4.95 -1.76 -18.57
CA PRO A 177 -5.91 -0.86 -19.18
C PRO A 177 -6.11 0.39 -18.32
N VAL A 178 -6.01 1.56 -18.95
CA VAL A 178 -6.15 2.84 -18.25
C VAL A 178 -7.59 3.32 -18.38
N ILE A 179 -8.28 3.42 -17.24
CA ILE A 179 -9.73 3.71 -17.17
C ILE A 179 -9.94 5.07 -16.50
N GLY A 180 -10.87 5.87 -17.05
CA GLY A 180 -11.32 7.11 -16.41
C GLY A 180 -10.31 8.26 -16.40
N ARG A 181 -9.24 8.21 -17.20
CA ARG A 181 -8.19 9.24 -17.28
C ARG A 181 -8.10 9.94 -18.65
N ASP A 182 -9.20 9.95 -19.39
CA ASP A 182 -9.23 10.47 -20.76
C ASP A 182 -8.98 11.98 -20.84
N GLU A 183 -9.43 12.75 -19.84
CA GLU A 183 -9.25 14.20 -19.82
C GLU A 183 -7.79 14.59 -19.56
N GLU A 184 -7.14 13.93 -18.61
CA GLU A 184 -5.74 14.13 -18.28
C GLU A 184 -4.84 13.71 -19.45
N ILE A 185 -5.10 12.55 -20.06
CA ILE A 185 -4.36 12.10 -21.25
C ILE A 185 -4.53 13.10 -22.40
N ARG A 186 -5.77 13.56 -22.67
CA ARG A 186 -6.04 14.58 -23.69
C ARG A 186 -5.32 15.89 -23.37
N ARG A 187 -5.25 16.29 -22.10
CA ARG A 187 -4.53 17.49 -21.66
C ARG A 187 -3.03 17.35 -21.87
N VAL A 188 -2.45 16.20 -21.58
CA VAL A 188 -1.03 15.88 -21.85
C VAL A 188 -0.73 15.97 -23.36
N LEU A 189 -1.57 15.36 -24.21
CA LEU A 189 -1.46 15.44 -25.68
C LEU A 189 -1.50 16.89 -26.20
N GLN A 190 -2.41 17.70 -25.67
CA GLN A 190 -2.50 19.12 -26.01
C GLN A 190 -1.21 19.86 -25.65
N ILE A 191 -0.63 19.59 -24.48
CA ILE A 191 0.59 20.24 -24.01
C ILE A 191 1.78 19.84 -24.87
N LEU A 192 1.97 18.55 -25.14
CA LEU A 192 3.06 18.04 -25.99
C LEU A 192 3.03 18.63 -27.41
N SER A 193 1.86 19.04 -27.90
CA SER A 193 1.69 19.64 -29.22
C SER A 193 1.91 21.16 -29.26
N ARG A 194 2.19 21.81 -28.12
CA ARG A 194 2.44 23.27 -28.06
C ARG A 194 3.85 23.60 -28.56
N ARG A 195 4.01 24.82 -29.06
CA ARG A 195 5.34 25.39 -29.39
C ARG A 195 6.15 25.83 -28.18
N THR A 196 5.47 26.24 -27.10
CA THR A 196 6.10 26.70 -25.84
C THR A 196 5.32 26.11 -24.67
N LYS A 197 6.02 25.90 -23.54
CA LYS A 197 5.48 25.14 -22.39
C LYS A 197 4.93 23.79 -22.82
N ASN A 198 5.74 23.05 -23.57
CA ASN A 198 5.39 21.78 -24.20
C ASN A 198 5.76 20.55 -23.36
N ASN A 199 6.25 20.76 -22.14
CA ASN A 199 6.56 19.68 -21.20
C ASN A 199 5.47 19.63 -20.12
N PRO A 200 4.58 18.62 -20.12
CA PRO A 200 3.58 18.48 -19.07
C PRO A 200 4.22 17.99 -17.76
N VAL A 201 3.68 18.45 -16.63
CA VAL A 201 4.00 17.91 -15.30
C VAL A 201 2.70 17.48 -14.63
N LEU A 202 2.58 16.19 -14.37
CA LEU A 202 1.48 15.58 -13.64
C LEU A 202 1.65 15.88 -12.14
N LEU A 203 0.69 16.63 -11.58
CA LEU A 203 0.68 17.07 -10.19
C LEU A 203 -0.43 16.35 -9.44
N GLY A 204 -0.05 15.50 -8.50
CA GLY A 204 -0.99 14.74 -7.68
C GLY A 204 -0.28 14.05 -6.52
N GLU A 205 -1.03 13.65 -5.51
CA GLU A 205 -0.50 12.86 -4.40
C GLU A 205 -0.02 11.47 -4.88
N PRO A 206 0.84 10.75 -4.13
CA PRO A 206 1.25 9.40 -4.49
C PRO A 206 0.04 8.45 -4.58
N GLY A 207 0.04 7.54 -5.55
CA GLY A 207 -1.01 6.53 -5.72
C GLY A 207 -2.23 6.95 -6.53
N VAL A 208 -2.39 8.23 -6.92
CA VAL A 208 -3.56 8.68 -7.71
C VAL A 208 -3.56 8.22 -9.18
N GLY A 209 -2.51 7.57 -9.67
CA GLY A 209 -2.40 7.08 -11.05
C GLY A 209 -1.69 8.02 -12.04
N LYS A 210 -0.68 8.79 -11.59
CA LYS A 210 0.14 9.64 -12.47
C LYS A 210 0.86 8.82 -13.55
N THR A 211 1.47 7.69 -13.17
CA THR A 211 2.15 6.78 -14.10
C THR A 211 1.17 6.13 -15.06
N ALA A 212 -0.03 5.76 -14.58
CA ALA A 212 -1.10 5.21 -15.42
C ALA A 212 -1.52 6.18 -16.54
N ILE A 213 -1.52 7.50 -16.32
CA ILE A 213 -1.81 8.48 -17.39
C ILE A 213 -0.76 8.41 -18.51
N VAL A 214 0.52 8.22 -18.15
CA VAL A 214 1.63 8.14 -19.10
C VAL A 214 1.61 6.81 -19.86
N GLU A 215 1.29 5.74 -19.16
CA GLU A 215 1.05 4.42 -19.74
C GLU A 215 -0.14 4.40 -20.71
N GLY A 216 -1.24 5.09 -20.37
CA GLY A 216 -2.40 5.26 -21.23
C GLY A 216 -2.10 6.11 -22.45
N LEU A 217 -1.23 7.12 -22.29
CA LEU A 217 -0.68 7.85 -23.44
C LEU A 217 0.10 6.92 -24.38
N ALA A 218 0.93 6.02 -23.86
CA ALA A 218 1.65 5.04 -24.69
C ALA A 218 0.69 4.11 -25.45
N GLN A 219 -0.39 3.63 -24.80
CA GLN A 219 -1.45 2.84 -25.45
C GLN A 219 -2.11 3.62 -26.59
N ARG A 220 -2.40 4.91 -26.40
CA ARG A 220 -2.97 5.77 -27.46
C ARG A 220 -2.02 6.02 -28.62
N ILE A 221 -0.73 6.22 -28.35
CA ILE A 221 0.28 6.34 -29.41
C ILE A 221 0.33 5.06 -30.24
N VAL A 222 0.37 3.89 -29.58
CA VAL A 222 0.44 2.59 -30.25
C VAL A 222 -0.82 2.25 -31.05
N SER A 223 -2.00 2.66 -30.59
CA SER A 223 -3.26 2.50 -31.33
C SER A 223 -3.45 3.54 -32.44
N GLY A 224 -2.61 4.58 -32.48
CA GLY A 224 -2.74 5.67 -33.45
C GLY A 224 -3.84 6.68 -33.11
N ASP A 225 -4.45 6.59 -31.92
CA ASP A 225 -5.41 7.57 -31.37
C ASP A 225 -4.70 8.79 -30.78
N VAL A 226 -3.83 9.41 -31.60
CA VAL A 226 -3.10 10.62 -31.27
C VAL A 226 -2.96 11.52 -32.50
N PRO A 227 -2.75 12.84 -32.31
CA PRO A 227 -2.40 13.75 -33.39
C PRO A 227 -1.21 13.27 -34.24
N GLU A 228 -1.20 13.61 -35.54
CA GLU A 228 -0.16 13.17 -36.50
C GLU A 228 1.27 13.43 -36.03
N ASN A 229 1.52 14.57 -35.36
CA ASN A 229 2.82 14.94 -34.82
C ASN A 229 3.29 14.08 -33.63
N LEU A 230 2.44 13.19 -33.11
CA LEU A 230 2.71 12.32 -31.96
C LEU A 230 2.68 10.82 -32.33
N LYS A 231 2.20 10.45 -33.52
CA LYS A 231 2.04 9.03 -33.92
C LYS A 231 3.36 8.25 -33.94
N ASN A 232 4.46 8.89 -34.33
CA ASN A 232 5.77 8.24 -34.45
C ASN A 232 6.64 8.38 -33.19
N LYS A 233 6.15 9.09 -32.16
CA LYS A 233 6.97 9.35 -30.98
C LYS A 233 7.10 8.12 -30.09
N THR A 234 8.29 7.94 -29.53
CA THR A 234 8.59 6.87 -28.56
C THR A 234 8.62 7.45 -27.15
N LEU A 235 7.84 6.87 -26.24
CA LEU A 235 7.77 7.27 -24.84
C LEU A 235 8.69 6.39 -23.99
N MET A 236 9.69 6.99 -23.38
CA MET A 236 10.71 6.29 -22.58
C MET A 236 10.61 6.70 -21.12
N SER A 237 10.38 5.74 -20.22
CA SER A 237 10.33 5.98 -18.77
C SER A 237 11.71 5.83 -18.15
N LEU A 238 12.25 6.90 -17.57
CA LEU A 238 13.54 6.88 -16.88
C LEU A 238 13.45 6.10 -15.57
N ASP A 239 14.37 5.16 -15.35
CA ASP A 239 14.47 4.40 -14.10
C ASP A 239 15.62 4.96 -13.25
N MET A 240 15.24 5.71 -12.21
CA MET A 240 16.20 6.33 -11.28
C MET A 240 17.01 5.28 -10.51
N GLY A 241 16.42 4.13 -10.22
CA GLY A 241 17.09 3.02 -9.54
C GLY A 241 18.25 2.48 -10.37
N LEU A 242 18.04 2.28 -11.68
CA LEU A 242 19.09 1.81 -12.60
C LEU A 242 20.24 2.82 -12.78
N LEU A 243 19.94 4.12 -12.71
CA LEU A 243 20.97 5.15 -12.79
C LEU A 243 21.87 5.17 -11.55
N VAL A 244 21.28 5.00 -10.36
CA VAL A 244 21.99 5.00 -9.07
C VAL A 244 22.68 3.66 -8.80
N ALA A 245 22.09 2.55 -9.23
CA ALA A 245 22.62 1.20 -9.01
C ALA A 245 24.04 1.06 -9.56
N GLY A 246 24.97 0.65 -8.68
CA GLY A 246 26.37 0.45 -9.03
C GLY A 246 27.14 1.72 -9.35
N ALA A 247 26.64 2.91 -9.01
CA ALA A 247 27.44 4.14 -9.03
C ALA A 247 28.25 4.23 -7.72
N LYS A 248 29.59 4.22 -7.81
CA LYS A 248 30.46 4.39 -6.63
C LYS A 248 30.67 5.84 -6.26
N TYR A 249 30.51 6.74 -7.23
CA TYR A 249 30.75 8.17 -7.10
C TYR A 249 29.62 8.97 -7.76
N LYS A 250 29.31 10.16 -7.21
CA LYS A 250 28.29 11.07 -7.76
C LYS A 250 28.50 11.41 -9.24
N GLY A 251 29.77 11.54 -9.68
CA GLY A 251 30.11 11.84 -11.07
C GLY A 251 29.65 10.76 -12.07
N GLU A 252 29.65 9.49 -11.68
CA GLU A 252 29.23 8.39 -12.56
C GLU A 252 27.73 8.47 -12.86
N PHE A 253 26.91 8.84 -11.87
CA PHE A 253 25.49 9.08 -12.06
C PHE A 253 25.24 10.25 -13.02
N GLU A 254 25.94 11.37 -12.83
CA GLU A 254 25.82 12.55 -13.70
C GLU A 254 26.22 12.22 -15.14
N GLU A 255 27.28 11.42 -15.35
CA GLU A 255 27.69 10.96 -16.67
C GLU A 255 26.63 10.07 -17.34
N ARG A 256 26.04 9.12 -16.59
CA ARG A 256 24.95 8.26 -17.10
C ARG A 256 23.73 9.07 -17.49
N LEU A 257 23.30 10.00 -16.63
CA LEU A 257 22.15 10.86 -16.92
C LEU A 257 22.43 11.78 -18.11
N LYS A 258 23.66 12.31 -18.23
CA LYS A 258 24.07 13.13 -19.37
C LYS A 258 24.06 12.33 -20.67
N ALA A 259 24.46 11.06 -20.65
CA ALA A 259 24.38 10.17 -21.81
C ALA A 259 22.92 9.95 -22.25
N VAL A 260 22.03 9.68 -21.30
CA VAL A 260 20.58 9.52 -21.57
C VAL A 260 19.98 10.80 -22.16
N ILE A 261 20.22 11.97 -21.55
CA ILE A 261 19.72 13.26 -22.05
C ILE A 261 20.24 13.53 -23.46
N LYS A 262 21.53 13.25 -23.71
CA LYS A 262 22.13 13.45 -25.03
C LYS A 262 21.45 12.59 -26.09
N GLU A 263 21.21 11.31 -25.81
CA GLU A 263 20.53 10.40 -26.74
C GLU A 263 19.09 10.84 -27.06
N VAL A 264 18.37 11.39 -26.08
CA VAL A 264 17.02 11.95 -26.29
C VAL A 264 17.06 13.24 -27.13
N VAL A 265 18.07 14.10 -26.91
CA VAL A 265 18.26 15.34 -27.67
C VAL A 265 18.66 15.04 -29.12
N ASP A 266 19.59 14.09 -29.31
CA ASP A 266 20.07 13.66 -30.63
C ASP A 266 18.96 12.97 -31.45
N ALA A 267 17.90 12.49 -30.80
CA ALA A 267 16.70 11.94 -31.46
C ALA A 267 15.74 13.02 -32.01
N GLU A 268 16.12 14.31 -31.96
CA GLU A 268 15.41 15.44 -32.58
C GLU A 268 13.89 15.51 -32.27
N GLY A 269 13.51 15.10 -31.06
CA GLY A 269 12.13 15.14 -30.58
C GLY A 269 11.28 13.92 -30.94
N GLU A 270 11.82 12.88 -31.57
CA GLU A 270 11.13 11.59 -31.75
C GLU A 270 10.93 10.86 -30.40
N ILE A 271 11.76 11.17 -29.40
CA ILE A 271 11.70 10.55 -28.08
C ILE A 271 11.12 11.54 -27.06
N VAL A 272 10.15 11.08 -26.28
CA VAL A 272 9.59 11.79 -25.12
C VAL A 272 10.03 11.06 -23.86
N LEU A 273 10.72 11.76 -22.96
CA LEU A 273 11.24 11.21 -21.72
C LEU A 273 10.25 11.40 -20.58
N PHE A 274 9.73 10.32 -20.01
CA PHE A 274 8.99 10.36 -18.76
C PHE A 274 9.94 10.26 -17.57
N ILE A 275 9.79 11.19 -16.62
CA ILE A 275 10.57 11.28 -15.39
C ILE A 275 9.58 11.27 -14.23
N ASP A 276 9.47 10.12 -13.55
CA ASP A 276 8.76 10.05 -12.29
C ASP A 276 9.56 10.74 -11.18
N GLU A 277 8.85 11.30 -10.20
CA GLU A 277 9.43 12.08 -9.10
C GLU A 277 10.46 13.12 -9.56
N ILE A 278 10.14 13.90 -10.60
CA ILE A 278 11.08 14.83 -11.26
C ILE A 278 11.75 15.83 -10.30
N HIS A 279 11.13 16.11 -9.16
CA HIS A 279 11.70 16.96 -8.12
C HIS A 279 12.99 16.38 -7.50
N THR A 280 13.20 15.06 -7.51
CA THR A 280 14.42 14.40 -7.01
C THR A 280 15.66 14.85 -7.77
N LEU A 281 15.52 15.10 -9.08
CA LEU A 281 16.58 15.62 -9.95
C LEU A 281 16.82 17.13 -9.78
N ILE A 282 15.84 17.88 -9.26
CA ILE A 282 15.82 19.36 -9.27
C ILE A 282 16.05 19.97 -7.88
N GLY A 283 15.60 19.30 -6.81
CA GLY A 283 15.37 19.90 -5.48
C GLY A 283 16.35 19.53 -4.37
N ALA A 284 17.38 18.76 -4.68
CA ALA A 284 18.33 18.19 -3.74
C ALA A 284 19.22 19.20 -2.97
N GLY A 285 19.41 20.42 -3.48
CA GLY A 285 20.49 21.31 -3.01
C GLY A 285 20.25 22.07 -1.70
N ALA A 286 19.12 21.89 -1.01
CA ALA A 286 18.69 22.83 0.04
C ALA A 286 18.87 22.38 1.51
N GLY A 287 19.44 21.21 1.84
CA GLY A 287 19.65 20.90 3.27
C GLY A 287 20.06 19.50 3.73
N GLY A 288 20.78 18.69 2.94
CA GLY A 288 21.31 17.41 3.44
C GLY A 288 22.44 16.86 2.59
N GLU A 289 23.38 16.14 3.22
CA GLU A 289 24.59 15.54 2.63
C GLU A 289 24.33 14.46 1.54
N SER A 290 23.08 14.20 1.16
CA SER A 290 22.67 13.00 0.42
C SER A 290 21.94 13.22 -0.91
N ALA A 291 21.85 14.44 -1.45
CA ALA A 291 20.96 14.68 -2.59
C ALA A 291 21.68 15.18 -3.87
N MET A 292 21.32 14.57 -5.00
CA MET A 292 21.94 14.71 -6.32
C MET A 292 21.30 15.86 -7.11
N ASP A 293 21.96 17.04 -7.19
CA ASP A 293 21.46 18.16 -8.01
C ASP A 293 21.85 17.98 -9.50
N ALA A 294 20.94 17.38 -10.26
CA ALA A 294 21.04 17.20 -11.71
C ALA A 294 20.28 18.30 -12.49
N ALA A 295 19.74 19.32 -11.82
CA ALA A 295 18.95 20.37 -12.46
C ALA A 295 19.76 21.09 -13.54
N ASN A 296 21.06 21.28 -13.30
CA ASN A 296 21.99 21.93 -14.22
C ASN A 296 22.23 21.13 -15.51
N LEU A 297 21.98 19.82 -15.50
CA LEU A 297 22.08 18.97 -16.70
C LEU A 297 20.82 19.07 -17.58
N LEU A 298 19.64 19.19 -16.96
CA LEU A 298 18.35 19.25 -17.66
C LEU A 298 18.03 20.65 -18.18
N LYS A 299 18.36 21.70 -17.42
CA LYS A 299 18.03 23.10 -17.74
C LYS A 299 18.46 23.53 -19.14
N PRO A 300 19.69 23.26 -19.62
CA PRO A 300 20.11 23.70 -20.96
C PRO A 300 19.27 23.07 -22.08
N ALA A 301 19.01 21.76 -22.00
CA ALA A 301 18.25 21.04 -23.02
C ALA A 301 16.76 21.45 -23.02
N LEU A 302 16.17 21.64 -21.83
CA LEU A 302 14.81 22.17 -21.69
C LEU A 302 14.72 23.63 -22.16
N ALA A 303 15.72 24.46 -21.84
CA ALA A 303 15.75 25.86 -22.24
C ALA A 303 15.82 26.03 -23.76
N ARG A 304 16.56 25.16 -24.46
CA ARG A 304 16.63 25.16 -25.94
C ARG A 304 15.42 24.50 -26.61
N GLY A 305 14.57 23.79 -25.85
CA GLY A 305 13.42 23.06 -26.39
C GLY A 305 13.81 21.77 -27.12
N GLU A 306 15.04 21.31 -26.92
CA GLU A 306 15.59 20.08 -27.51
C GLU A 306 15.10 18.83 -26.75
N LEU A 307 14.89 18.96 -25.43
CA LEU A 307 14.37 17.88 -24.59
C LEU A 307 12.84 17.98 -24.46
N HIS A 308 12.14 16.94 -24.91
CA HIS A 308 10.71 16.75 -24.66
C HIS A 308 10.55 15.79 -23.48
N ALA A 309 9.89 16.23 -22.42
CA ALA A 309 9.72 15.45 -21.21
C ALA A 309 8.32 15.57 -20.61
N ILE A 310 7.90 14.49 -19.95
CA ILE A 310 6.73 14.44 -19.06
C ILE A 310 7.27 14.23 -17.65
N GLY A 311 6.94 15.14 -16.72
CA GLY A 311 7.30 14.99 -15.31
C GLY A 311 6.13 14.52 -14.48
N ALA A 312 6.38 13.84 -13.36
CA ALA A 312 5.39 13.61 -12.31
C ALA A 312 5.96 13.99 -10.93
N THR A 313 5.14 14.64 -10.09
CA THR A 313 5.55 15.08 -8.73
C THR A 313 4.32 15.44 -7.89
N THR A 314 4.47 15.70 -6.59
CA THR A 314 3.40 16.28 -5.78
C THR A 314 3.30 17.80 -5.96
N LEU A 315 2.14 18.38 -5.63
CA LEU A 315 1.94 19.83 -5.68
C LEU A 315 2.94 20.58 -4.78
N LYS A 316 3.21 20.05 -3.58
CA LYS A 316 4.13 20.66 -2.60
C LYS A 316 5.55 20.73 -3.14
N GLU A 317 6.03 19.66 -3.76
CA GLU A 317 7.37 19.61 -4.37
C GLU A 317 7.47 20.51 -5.59
N TYR A 318 6.43 20.55 -6.43
CA TYR A 318 6.37 21.46 -7.57
C TYR A 318 6.51 22.92 -7.12
N GLN A 319 5.72 23.34 -6.13
CA GLN A 319 5.78 24.70 -5.56
C GLN A 319 7.16 24.99 -4.93
N LYS A 320 7.78 24.00 -4.30
CA LYS A 320 9.07 24.17 -3.61
C LYS A 320 10.25 24.26 -4.57
N TYR A 321 10.26 23.44 -5.63
CA TYR A 321 11.47 23.20 -6.44
C TYR A 321 11.36 23.65 -7.90
N ILE A 322 10.16 23.64 -8.50
CA ILE A 322 9.98 23.93 -9.93
C ILE A 322 9.39 25.33 -10.13
N GLU A 323 8.35 25.69 -9.38
CA GLU A 323 7.66 26.98 -9.52
C GLU A 323 8.55 28.17 -9.13
N LYS A 324 9.45 27.97 -8.15
CA LYS A 324 10.42 29.01 -7.75
C LYS A 324 11.49 29.28 -8.81
N ASP A 325 11.77 28.32 -9.69
CA ASP A 325 12.76 28.47 -10.75
C ASP A 325 12.09 28.95 -12.06
N LYS A 326 12.23 30.25 -12.35
CA LYS A 326 11.67 30.88 -13.55
C LYS A 326 12.12 30.25 -14.87
N ALA A 327 13.26 29.56 -14.92
CA ALA A 327 13.70 28.89 -16.14
C ALA A 327 12.89 27.62 -16.39
N LEU A 328 12.62 26.84 -15.35
CA LEU A 328 11.85 25.60 -15.42
C LEU A 328 10.34 25.87 -15.54
N GLU A 329 9.81 26.82 -14.78
CA GLU A 329 8.40 27.25 -14.82
C GLU A 329 7.95 27.69 -16.23
N ARG A 330 8.87 28.24 -17.02
CA ARG A 330 8.63 28.65 -18.42
C ARG A 330 8.65 27.51 -19.43
N ARG A 331 9.04 26.31 -19.03
CA ARG A 331 9.15 25.11 -19.88
C ARG A 331 8.13 24.04 -19.52
N PHE A 332 7.72 23.99 -18.26
CA PHE A 332 6.71 23.06 -17.78
C PHE A 332 5.30 23.66 -17.75
N GLN A 333 4.31 22.79 -17.94
CA GLN A 333 2.90 23.10 -17.77
C GLN A 333 2.28 22.10 -16.79
N ALA A 334 1.73 22.61 -15.70
CA ALA A 334 1.05 21.79 -14.71
C ALA A 334 -0.24 21.16 -15.27
N VAL A 335 -0.47 19.90 -14.91
CA VAL A 335 -1.68 19.11 -15.11
C VAL A 335 -2.05 18.52 -13.75
N MET A 336 -3.17 18.96 -13.17
CA MET A 336 -3.65 18.42 -11.90
C MET A 336 -4.21 17.02 -12.13
N VAL A 337 -3.85 16.09 -11.24
CA VAL A 337 -4.35 14.71 -11.22
C VAL A 337 -4.94 14.49 -9.84
N ASP A 338 -6.26 14.54 -9.77
CA ASP A 338 -7.00 14.37 -8.53
C ASP A 338 -7.24 12.89 -8.24
N GLU A 339 -7.42 12.58 -6.96
CA GLU A 339 -7.90 11.27 -6.49
C GLU A 339 -9.26 10.96 -7.15
N PRO A 340 -9.44 9.77 -7.75
CA PRO A 340 -10.70 9.40 -8.39
C PRO A 340 -11.82 9.29 -7.35
N SER A 341 -13.06 9.51 -7.78
CA SER A 341 -14.20 9.26 -6.91
C SER A 341 -14.35 7.77 -6.60
N VAL A 342 -15.13 7.42 -5.57
CA VAL A 342 -15.42 6.00 -5.24
C VAL A 342 -15.98 5.25 -6.46
N GLN A 343 -16.86 5.86 -7.24
CA GLN A 343 -17.45 5.24 -8.42
C GLN A 343 -16.43 5.07 -9.56
N ASP A 344 -15.55 6.05 -9.75
CA ASP A 344 -14.48 5.97 -10.75
C ASP A 344 -13.45 4.90 -10.35
N ALA A 345 -13.09 4.82 -9.05
CA ALA A 345 -12.20 3.81 -8.52
C ALA A 345 -12.78 2.38 -8.68
N ILE A 346 -14.07 2.19 -8.43
CA ILE A 346 -14.76 0.90 -8.72
C ILE A 346 -14.64 0.56 -10.21
N SER A 347 -14.83 1.54 -11.08
CA SER A 347 -14.71 1.34 -12.54
C SER A 347 -13.27 1.00 -12.96
N ILE A 348 -12.26 1.61 -12.31
CA ILE A 348 -10.84 1.29 -12.51
C ILE A 348 -10.57 -0.17 -12.09
N LEU A 349 -10.97 -0.56 -10.87
CA LEU A 349 -10.76 -1.93 -10.38
C LEU A 349 -11.47 -2.96 -11.28
N ARG A 350 -12.69 -2.68 -11.74
CA ARG A 350 -13.42 -3.54 -12.68
C ARG A 350 -12.67 -3.74 -14.00
N GLY A 351 -12.03 -2.70 -14.53
CA GLY A 351 -11.33 -2.83 -15.81
C GLY A 351 -9.95 -3.49 -15.70
N ILE A 352 -9.28 -3.45 -14.54
CA ILE A 352 -8.04 -4.21 -14.30
C ILE A 352 -8.29 -5.62 -13.73
N LYS A 353 -9.51 -5.91 -13.28
CA LYS A 353 -9.92 -7.16 -12.64
C LYS A 353 -9.38 -8.40 -13.36
N ASP A 354 -9.61 -8.49 -14.67
CA ASP A 354 -9.27 -9.69 -15.46
C ASP A 354 -7.76 -9.96 -15.46
N LYS A 355 -6.92 -8.92 -15.44
CA LYS A 355 -5.45 -9.04 -15.33
C LYS A 355 -5.03 -9.65 -14.01
N TYR A 356 -5.62 -9.21 -12.90
CA TYR A 356 -5.32 -9.73 -11.56
C TYR A 356 -5.84 -11.15 -11.36
N GLU A 357 -7.03 -11.46 -11.90
CA GLU A 357 -7.56 -12.82 -11.91
C GLU A 357 -6.63 -13.80 -12.65
N VAL A 358 -6.08 -13.41 -13.80
CA VAL A 358 -5.15 -14.23 -14.56
C VAL A 358 -3.81 -14.37 -13.85
N HIS A 359 -3.26 -13.26 -13.32
CA HIS A 359 -1.98 -13.26 -12.62
C HIS A 359 -1.98 -14.18 -11.39
N HIS A 360 -3.01 -14.10 -10.55
CA HIS A 360 -3.12 -14.92 -9.34
C HIS A 360 -3.80 -16.26 -9.59
N GLY A 361 -4.48 -16.45 -10.71
CA GLY A 361 -5.26 -17.66 -10.98
C GLY A 361 -6.45 -17.82 -10.04
N VAL A 362 -7.12 -16.71 -9.71
CA VAL A 362 -8.32 -16.67 -8.85
C VAL A 362 -9.46 -15.94 -9.55
N ARG A 363 -10.65 -15.96 -8.97
CA ARG A 363 -11.78 -15.14 -9.40
C ARG A 363 -12.02 -14.03 -8.38
N ILE A 364 -12.28 -12.81 -8.83
CA ILE A 364 -12.57 -11.68 -7.96
C ILE A 364 -14.05 -11.34 -8.16
N LYS A 365 -14.85 -11.38 -7.09
CA LYS A 365 -16.26 -11.00 -7.18
C LYS A 365 -16.42 -9.48 -7.26
N ASP A 366 -17.56 -9.04 -7.79
CA ASP A 366 -17.86 -7.61 -7.89
C ASP A 366 -18.06 -6.96 -6.51
N ASP A 367 -18.62 -7.70 -5.55
CA ASP A 367 -18.75 -7.27 -4.15
C ASP A 367 -17.38 -7.07 -3.48
N ALA A 368 -16.38 -7.89 -3.80
CA ALA A 368 -15.00 -7.72 -3.34
C ALA A 368 -14.39 -6.42 -3.88
N ILE A 369 -14.64 -6.08 -5.15
CA ILE A 369 -14.18 -4.81 -5.73
C ILE A 369 -14.82 -3.62 -5.01
N ILE A 370 -16.13 -3.66 -4.79
CA ILE A 370 -16.85 -2.60 -4.06
C ILE A 370 -16.29 -2.48 -2.65
N ALA A 371 -16.12 -3.60 -1.94
CA ALA A 371 -15.55 -3.64 -0.60
C ALA A 371 -14.12 -3.07 -0.57
N ALA A 372 -13.26 -3.39 -1.55
CA ALA A 372 -11.90 -2.90 -1.62
C ALA A 372 -11.85 -1.37 -1.71
N VAL A 373 -12.73 -0.76 -2.51
CA VAL A 373 -12.81 0.70 -2.62
C VAL A 373 -13.44 1.32 -1.37
N GLU A 374 -14.58 0.80 -0.92
CA GLU A 374 -15.32 1.40 0.20
C GLU A 374 -14.57 1.28 1.53
N LEU A 375 -14.02 0.10 1.84
CA LEU A 375 -13.28 -0.14 3.08
C LEU A 375 -11.94 0.62 3.06
N SER A 376 -11.21 0.64 1.93
CA SER A 376 -9.97 1.43 1.86
C SER A 376 -10.22 2.92 1.97
N ASN A 377 -11.28 3.44 1.36
CA ASN A 377 -11.64 4.85 1.48
C ASN A 377 -12.05 5.23 2.91
N ARG A 378 -12.67 4.30 3.63
CA ARG A 378 -13.17 4.52 4.99
C ARG A 378 -12.09 4.38 6.05
N TYR A 379 -11.27 3.33 5.98
CA TYR A 379 -10.36 2.94 7.06
C TYR A 379 -8.88 3.23 6.78
N ILE A 380 -8.49 3.49 5.52
CA ILE A 380 -7.10 3.78 5.11
C ILE A 380 -7.04 5.23 4.60
N SER A 381 -6.79 6.17 5.50
CA SER A 381 -6.84 7.62 5.21
C SER A 381 -5.52 8.24 4.80
N ASP A 382 -4.40 7.55 4.99
CA ASP A 382 -3.04 8.01 4.68
C ASP A 382 -2.61 7.69 3.23
N ARG A 383 -3.38 6.85 2.53
CA ARG A 383 -3.20 6.50 1.12
C ARG A 383 -4.39 6.97 0.29
N PHE A 384 -4.16 7.10 -1.01
CA PHE A 384 -5.13 7.64 -1.97
C PHE A 384 -5.64 6.53 -2.91
N LEU A 385 -6.88 6.68 -3.37
CA LEU A 385 -7.42 5.89 -4.47
C LEU A 385 -6.71 6.25 -5.80
N PRO A 386 -6.64 5.31 -6.76
CA PRO A 386 -7.11 3.93 -6.67
C PRO A 386 -6.11 2.97 -6.01
N ASP A 387 -4.85 3.39 -5.80
CA ASP A 387 -3.74 2.54 -5.33
C ASP A 387 -4.08 1.67 -4.13
N LYS A 388 -4.59 2.26 -3.04
CA LYS A 388 -4.93 1.50 -1.83
C LYS A 388 -5.99 0.41 -2.05
N ALA A 389 -6.91 0.60 -2.99
CA ALA A 389 -7.96 -0.38 -3.28
C ALA A 389 -7.43 -1.50 -4.18
N ILE A 390 -6.55 -1.16 -5.13
CA ILE A 390 -5.85 -2.14 -5.98
C ILE A 390 -4.99 -3.05 -5.10
N ASP A 391 -4.24 -2.48 -4.16
CA ASP A 391 -3.36 -3.20 -3.26
C ASP A 391 -4.13 -4.17 -2.34
N LEU A 392 -5.29 -3.76 -1.82
CA LEU A 392 -6.16 -4.67 -1.05
C LEU A 392 -6.69 -5.84 -1.90
N MET A 393 -7.11 -5.55 -3.14
CA MET A 393 -7.58 -6.57 -4.07
C MET A 393 -6.46 -7.54 -4.43
N ASP A 394 -5.24 -7.03 -4.63
CA ASP A 394 -4.04 -7.79 -4.94
C ASP A 394 -3.61 -8.70 -3.77
N GLU A 395 -3.55 -8.15 -2.55
CA GLU A 395 -3.18 -8.93 -1.35
C GLU A 395 -4.23 -10.02 -1.06
N ALA A 396 -5.51 -9.73 -1.21
CA ALA A 396 -6.57 -10.73 -1.03
C ALA A 396 -6.49 -11.85 -2.09
N ALA A 397 -6.23 -11.50 -3.35
CA ALA A 397 -6.03 -12.47 -4.42
C ALA A 397 -4.78 -13.34 -4.19
N ALA A 398 -3.67 -12.72 -3.78
CA ALA A 398 -2.43 -13.41 -3.47
C ALA A 398 -2.57 -14.35 -2.26
N LYS A 399 -3.28 -13.91 -1.21
CA LYS A 399 -3.59 -14.74 -0.03
C LYS A 399 -4.38 -15.98 -0.45
N LEU A 400 -5.45 -15.80 -1.21
CA LEU A 400 -6.28 -16.91 -1.68
C LEU A 400 -5.48 -17.87 -2.55
N ARG A 401 -4.58 -17.36 -3.40
CA ARG A 401 -3.70 -18.19 -4.22
C ARG A 401 -2.78 -19.07 -3.36
N ILE A 402 -2.20 -18.52 -2.30
CA ILE A 402 -1.36 -19.28 -1.37
C ILE A 402 -2.17 -20.40 -0.69
N GLU A 403 -3.43 -20.13 -0.33
CA GLU A 403 -4.33 -21.14 0.26
C GLU A 403 -4.65 -22.27 -0.73
N ILE A 404 -4.90 -21.96 -2.00
CA ILE A 404 -5.14 -22.96 -3.07
C ILE A 404 -3.91 -23.85 -3.29
N ASP A 405 -2.71 -23.27 -3.25
CA ASP A 405 -1.47 -24.01 -3.46
C ASP A 405 -1.02 -24.82 -2.22
N SER A 406 -1.58 -24.52 -1.05
CA SER A 406 -1.28 -25.19 0.21
C SER A 406 -2.17 -26.41 0.47
N LEU A 407 -1.73 -27.27 1.40
CA LEU A 407 -2.57 -28.38 1.87
C LEU A 407 -3.70 -27.80 2.74
N PRO A 408 -4.96 -28.22 2.54
CA PRO A 408 -6.07 -27.83 3.41
C PRO A 408 -5.76 -28.17 4.87
N VAL A 409 -6.20 -27.32 5.80
CA VAL A 409 -5.92 -27.46 7.24
C VAL A 409 -6.32 -28.84 7.75
N GLU A 410 -7.52 -29.32 7.39
CA GLU A 410 -8.01 -30.65 7.77
C GLU A 410 -7.06 -31.77 7.33
N LEU A 411 -6.47 -31.65 6.14
CA LEU A 411 -5.58 -32.65 5.58
C LEU A 411 -4.18 -32.59 6.20
N ASP A 412 -3.68 -31.39 6.51
CA ASP A 412 -2.42 -31.20 7.25
C ASP A 412 -2.53 -31.74 8.69
N GLU A 413 -3.66 -31.48 9.38
CA GLU A 413 -3.93 -32.01 10.72
C GLU A 413 -3.95 -33.54 10.74
N ILE A 414 -4.65 -34.18 9.79
CA ILE A 414 -4.67 -35.63 9.66
C ILE A 414 -3.26 -36.17 9.37
N GLN A 415 -2.48 -35.53 8.50
CA GLN A 415 -1.10 -35.94 8.24
C GLN A 415 -0.21 -35.85 9.47
N ARG A 416 -0.29 -34.75 10.22
CA ARG A 416 0.47 -34.58 11.47
C ARG A 416 0.06 -35.62 12.51
N ARG A 417 -1.23 -35.92 12.62
CA ARG A 417 -1.73 -36.95 13.53
C ARG A 417 -1.24 -38.35 13.16
N ILE A 418 -1.29 -38.70 11.88
CA ILE A 418 -0.72 -39.96 11.37
C ILE A 418 0.76 -40.06 11.73
N MET A 419 1.54 -39.01 11.48
CA MET A 419 2.97 -38.98 11.78
C MET A 419 3.25 -39.16 13.28
N GLN A 420 2.46 -38.54 14.17
CA GLN A 420 2.57 -38.73 15.61
C GLN A 420 2.31 -40.19 16.01
N LEU A 421 1.23 -40.78 15.50
CA LEU A 421 0.86 -42.16 15.79
C LEU A 421 1.88 -43.16 15.23
N GLU A 422 2.50 -42.87 14.09
CA GLU A 422 3.58 -43.69 13.52
C GLU A 422 4.83 -43.70 14.41
N ILE A 423 5.22 -42.53 14.95
CA ILE A 423 6.33 -42.41 15.90
C ILE A 423 6.01 -43.18 17.18
N GLU A 424 4.79 -43.03 17.70
CA GLU A 424 4.33 -43.75 18.89
C GLU A 424 4.33 -45.27 18.65
N ARG A 425 3.84 -45.73 17.49
CA ARG A 425 3.86 -47.14 17.11
C ARG A 425 5.29 -47.70 17.08
N GLU A 426 6.25 -46.96 16.50
CA GLU A 426 7.65 -47.41 16.48
C GLU A 426 8.31 -47.44 17.87
N ALA A 427 7.90 -46.57 18.79
CA ALA A 427 8.34 -46.63 20.19
C ALA A 427 7.76 -47.86 20.90
N ILE A 428 6.45 -48.09 20.80
CA ILE A 428 5.74 -49.25 21.39
C ILE A 428 6.27 -50.58 20.84
N ARG A 429 6.63 -50.61 19.55
CA ARG A 429 7.22 -51.79 18.90
C ARG A 429 8.57 -52.18 19.49
N ARG A 430 9.37 -51.22 19.98
CA ARG A 430 10.62 -51.50 20.72
C ARG A 430 10.36 -52.07 22.11
N GLU A 431 9.21 -51.79 22.69
CA GLU A 431 8.76 -52.29 23.99
C GLU A 431 8.06 -53.67 23.91
N ASN A 432 7.87 -54.22 22.69
CA ASN A 432 7.22 -55.51 22.41
C ASN A 432 5.74 -55.62 22.87
N ASP A 433 5.03 -54.51 23.06
CA ASP A 433 3.59 -54.50 23.39
C ASP A 433 2.73 -54.60 22.12
N LYS A 434 2.37 -55.84 21.76
CA LYS A 434 1.63 -56.16 20.53
C LYS A 434 0.18 -55.70 20.53
N ASP A 435 -0.44 -55.59 21.70
CA ASP A 435 -1.86 -55.21 21.81
C ASP A 435 -2.02 -53.71 21.51
N LYS A 436 -1.14 -52.87 22.08
CA LYS A 436 -1.11 -51.43 21.73
C LYS A 436 -0.66 -51.18 20.30
N GLU A 437 0.32 -51.93 19.79
CA GLU A 437 0.76 -51.83 18.39
C GLU A 437 -0.40 -52.07 17.41
N ALA A 438 -1.26 -53.06 17.69
CA ALA A 438 -2.43 -53.37 16.87
C ALA A 438 -3.48 -52.24 16.89
N VAL A 439 -3.73 -51.63 18.05
CA VAL A 439 -4.66 -50.49 18.18
C VAL A 439 -4.16 -49.28 17.38
N LEU A 440 -2.89 -48.88 17.58
CA LEU A 440 -2.28 -47.77 16.85
C LEU A 440 -2.26 -48.02 15.34
N SER A 441 -1.96 -49.26 14.91
CA SER A 441 -1.97 -49.63 13.49
C SER A 441 -3.35 -49.50 12.87
N LYS A 442 -4.41 -49.82 13.61
CA LYS A 442 -5.80 -49.65 13.15
C LYS A 442 -6.16 -48.16 13.03
N GLU A 443 -5.81 -47.35 14.03
CA GLU A 443 -6.07 -45.91 14.01
C GLU A 443 -5.32 -45.20 12.86
N ILE A 444 -4.07 -45.58 12.61
CA ILE A 444 -3.29 -45.10 11.45
C ILE A 444 -3.96 -45.51 10.13
N ALA A 445 -4.47 -46.75 10.01
CA ALA A 445 -5.14 -47.21 8.81
C ALA A 445 -6.44 -46.45 8.53
N ASP A 446 -7.25 -46.23 9.58
CA ASP A 446 -8.51 -45.47 9.49
C ASP A 446 -8.24 -44.00 9.09
N LEU A 447 -7.25 -43.34 9.72
CA LEU A 447 -6.84 -41.98 9.37
C LEU A 447 -6.21 -41.89 7.98
N SER A 448 -5.44 -42.91 7.56
CA SER A 448 -4.84 -42.95 6.23
C SER A 448 -5.90 -43.08 5.14
N GLY A 449 -6.96 -43.89 5.37
CA GLY A 449 -8.11 -43.96 4.46
C GLY A 449 -8.78 -42.60 4.29
N LYS A 450 -9.11 -41.93 5.41
CA LYS A 450 -9.67 -40.56 5.38
C LYS A 450 -8.76 -39.56 4.67
N ARG A 451 -7.45 -39.60 4.95
CA ARG A 451 -6.46 -38.75 4.28
C ARG A 451 -6.49 -38.96 2.76
N ASP A 452 -6.51 -40.21 2.32
CA ASP A 452 -6.44 -40.53 0.89
C ASP A 452 -7.72 -40.12 0.15
N ASP A 453 -8.89 -40.26 0.78
CA ASP A 453 -10.17 -39.76 0.24
C ASP A 453 -10.16 -38.24 0.12
N LEU A 454 -9.77 -37.52 1.17
CA LEU A 454 -9.67 -36.06 1.18
C LEU A 454 -8.62 -35.55 0.18
N LYS A 455 -7.49 -36.25 0.08
CA LYS A 455 -6.42 -35.93 -0.87
C LYS A 455 -6.88 -36.11 -2.31
N ALA A 456 -7.61 -37.18 -2.61
CA ALA A 456 -8.17 -37.41 -3.95
C ALA A 456 -9.19 -36.33 -4.32
N LYS A 457 -10.07 -35.93 -3.38
CA LYS A 457 -11.01 -34.82 -3.57
C LYS A 457 -10.28 -33.51 -3.86
N TRP A 458 -9.31 -33.15 -3.03
CA TRP A 458 -8.48 -31.95 -3.20
C TRP A 458 -7.71 -31.94 -4.52
N GLN A 459 -7.09 -33.07 -4.91
CA GLN A 459 -6.36 -33.18 -6.18
C GLN A 459 -7.27 -32.99 -7.40
N ASN A 460 -8.48 -33.56 -7.38
CA ASN A 460 -9.44 -33.35 -8.45
C ASN A 460 -9.91 -31.89 -8.53
N GLU A 461 -10.26 -31.26 -7.40
CA GLU A 461 -10.65 -29.85 -7.38
C GLU A 461 -9.50 -28.95 -7.90
N LYS A 462 -8.28 -29.18 -7.43
CA LYS A 462 -7.09 -28.45 -7.88
C LYS A 462 -6.86 -28.56 -9.38
N GLN A 463 -6.99 -29.76 -9.95
CA GLN A 463 -6.78 -29.98 -11.38
C GLN A 463 -7.79 -29.21 -12.24
N ILE A 464 -9.04 -29.09 -11.80
CA ILE A 464 -10.07 -28.35 -12.53
C ILE A 464 -9.81 -26.84 -12.43
N ILE A 465 -9.44 -26.34 -11.25
CA ILE A 465 -9.07 -24.92 -11.04
C ILE A 465 -7.86 -24.54 -11.91
N GLU A 466 -6.83 -25.39 -11.98
CA GLU A 466 -5.69 -25.20 -12.89
C GLU A 466 -6.12 -25.18 -14.36
N GLY A 467 -7.12 -25.99 -14.73
CA GLY A 467 -7.75 -25.96 -16.05
C GLY A 467 -8.44 -24.62 -16.35
N ILE A 468 -9.22 -24.11 -15.40
CA ILE A 468 -9.89 -22.80 -15.49
C ILE A 468 -8.85 -21.69 -15.71
N GLN A 469 -7.78 -21.70 -14.92
CA GLN A 469 -6.69 -20.72 -15.04
C GLN A 469 -6.07 -20.74 -16.43
N LYS A 470 -5.77 -21.93 -16.96
CA LYS A 470 -5.16 -22.09 -18.28
C LYS A 470 -6.06 -21.57 -19.40
N GLU A 471 -7.37 -21.82 -19.33
CA GLU A 471 -8.29 -21.29 -20.35
C GLU A 471 -8.46 -19.77 -20.24
N LYS A 472 -8.44 -19.18 -19.03
CA LYS A 472 -8.40 -17.72 -18.88
C LYS A 472 -7.13 -17.10 -19.49
N GLU A 473 -5.98 -17.70 -19.26
CA GLU A 473 -4.70 -17.26 -19.85
C GLU A 473 -4.74 -17.36 -21.39
N ASN A 474 -5.29 -18.45 -21.93
CA ASN A 474 -5.49 -18.60 -23.38
C ASN A 474 -6.38 -17.49 -23.94
N ILE A 475 -7.51 -17.17 -23.29
CA ILE A 475 -8.42 -16.12 -23.72
C ILE A 475 -7.71 -14.76 -23.79
N GLU A 476 -6.97 -14.38 -22.76
CA GLU A 476 -6.24 -13.10 -22.75
C GLU A 476 -5.14 -13.06 -23.81
N ASN A 477 -4.37 -14.14 -23.98
CA ASN A 477 -3.37 -14.23 -25.05
C ASN A 477 -4.01 -14.12 -26.44
N TYR A 478 -5.15 -14.77 -26.68
CA TYR A 478 -5.87 -14.68 -27.95
C TYR A 478 -6.48 -13.30 -28.19
N LYS A 479 -6.98 -12.61 -27.15
CA LYS A 479 -7.43 -11.21 -27.25
C LYS A 479 -6.27 -10.31 -27.67
N LEU A 480 -5.11 -10.47 -27.05
CA LEU A 480 -3.91 -9.70 -27.39
C LEU A 480 -3.45 -9.98 -28.83
N GLU A 481 -3.39 -11.25 -29.24
CA GLU A 481 -3.08 -11.62 -30.64
C GLU A 481 -4.09 -11.00 -31.62
N ALA A 482 -5.38 -10.98 -31.27
CA ALA A 482 -6.43 -10.40 -32.11
C ALA A 482 -6.26 -8.89 -32.26
N GLU A 483 -5.94 -8.17 -31.18
CA GLU A 483 -5.64 -6.73 -31.25
C GLU A 483 -4.37 -6.42 -32.06
N GLN A 484 -3.35 -7.28 -31.98
CA GLN A 484 -2.16 -7.14 -32.81
C GLN A 484 -2.46 -7.37 -34.29
N ALA A 485 -3.26 -8.39 -34.61
CA ALA A 485 -3.69 -8.70 -35.97
C ALA A 485 -4.61 -7.62 -36.57
N GLU A 486 -5.50 -7.04 -35.75
CA GLU A 486 -6.37 -5.93 -36.16
C GLU A 486 -5.54 -4.70 -36.52
N ARG A 487 -4.50 -4.41 -35.75
CA ARG A 487 -3.56 -3.31 -36.01
C ARG A 487 -2.70 -3.55 -37.26
N SER A 488 -2.31 -4.79 -37.54
CA SER A 488 -1.54 -5.13 -38.75
C SER A 488 -2.41 -5.24 -40.02
N GLY A 489 -3.73 -5.15 -39.88
CA GLY A 489 -4.69 -5.26 -40.99
C GLY A 489 -4.97 -6.71 -41.42
N ASP A 490 -4.56 -7.70 -40.62
CA ASP A 490 -4.83 -9.12 -40.88
C ASP A 490 -6.21 -9.53 -40.34
N TYR A 491 -7.25 -9.05 -41.01
CA TYR A 491 -8.65 -9.34 -40.62
C TYR A 491 -9.01 -10.83 -40.69
N GLY A 492 -8.28 -11.63 -41.48
CA GLY A 492 -8.46 -13.07 -41.54
C GLY A 492 -8.06 -13.73 -40.21
N ARG A 493 -6.88 -13.37 -39.68
CA ARG A 493 -6.43 -13.83 -38.37
C ARG A 493 -7.31 -13.32 -37.23
N VAL A 494 -7.80 -12.09 -37.31
CA VAL A 494 -8.76 -11.53 -36.32
C VAL A 494 -10.03 -12.39 -36.24
N ALA A 495 -10.59 -12.78 -37.39
CA ALA A 495 -11.80 -13.60 -37.42
C ALA A 495 -11.57 -15.00 -36.85
N GLU A 496 -10.44 -15.65 -37.17
CA GLU A 496 -10.04 -16.95 -36.61
C GLU A 496 -9.93 -16.90 -35.08
N LEU A 497 -9.35 -15.83 -34.54
CA LEU A 497 -9.15 -15.66 -33.10
C LEU A 497 -10.49 -15.33 -32.40
N ARG A 498 -11.19 -14.28 -32.82
CA ARG A 498 -12.41 -13.81 -32.14
C ARG A 498 -13.60 -14.77 -32.25
N TYR A 499 -13.81 -15.37 -33.41
CA TYR A 499 -14.99 -16.23 -33.66
C TYR A 499 -14.66 -17.73 -33.64
N GLY A 500 -13.38 -18.10 -33.54
CA GLY A 500 -12.94 -19.49 -33.37
C GLY A 500 -12.38 -19.68 -31.96
N LYS A 501 -11.08 -19.45 -31.80
CA LYS A 501 -10.32 -19.85 -30.59
C LYS A 501 -10.84 -19.23 -29.30
N ILE A 502 -11.23 -17.95 -29.30
CA ILE A 502 -11.78 -17.28 -28.12
C ILE A 502 -13.11 -17.92 -27.71
N GLN A 503 -14.02 -18.17 -28.66
CA GLN A 503 -15.31 -18.82 -28.36
C GLN A 503 -15.13 -20.26 -27.85
N GLU A 504 -14.19 -21.02 -28.42
CA GLU A 504 -13.87 -22.37 -27.95
C GLU A 504 -13.33 -22.35 -26.52
N ALA A 505 -12.40 -21.43 -26.21
CA ALA A 505 -11.83 -21.28 -24.88
C ALA A 505 -12.87 -20.79 -23.85
N GLU A 506 -13.75 -19.85 -24.23
CA GLU A 506 -14.86 -19.38 -23.38
C GLU A 506 -15.87 -20.50 -23.09
N ALA A 507 -16.21 -21.32 -24.09
CA ALA A 507 -17.12 -22.45 -23.91
C ALA A 507 -16.53 -23.48 -22.93
N LYS A 508 -15.24 -23.79 -23.08
CA LYS A 508 -14.54 -24.73 -22.20
C LYS A 508 -14.33 -24.18 -20.78
N LEU A 509 -14.03 -22.89 -20.65
CA LEU A 509 -13.98 -22.20 -19.37
C LEU A 509 -15.31 -22.34 -18.62
N LYS A 510 -16.43 -22.12 -19.32
CA LYS A 510 -17.77 -22.26 -18.74
C LYS A 510 -18.06 -23.70 -18.31
N GLU A 511 -17.68 -24.69 -19.11
CA GLU A 511 -17.81 -26.11 -18.76
C GLU A 511 -17.06 -26.45 -17.46
N LEU A 512 -15.79 -26.01 -17.36
CA LEU A 512 -14.97 -26.24 -16.17
C LEU A 512 -15.55 -25.54 -14.93
N GLN A 513 -16.06 -24.31 -15.07
CA GLN A 513 -16.74 -23.58 -14.00
C GLN A 513 -17.99 -24.30 -13.50
N GLU A 514 -18.80 -24.86 -14.41
CA GLU A 514 -19.98 -25.65 -14.04
C GLU A 514 -19.58 -26.96 -13.33
N GLN A 515 -18.47 -27.60 -13.72
CA GLN A 515 -17.93 -28.78 -13.05
C GLN A 515 -17.49 -28.46 -11.61
N VAL A 516 -16.75 -27.38 -11.39
CA VAL A 516 -16.35 -26.93 -10.04
C VAL A 516 -17.57 -26.67 -9.18
N HIS A 517 -18.54 -25.92 -9.70
CA HIS A 517 -19.75 -25.58 -8.95
C HIS A 517 -20.56 -26.81 -8.53
N GLN A 518 -20.64 -27.84 -9.38
CA GLN A 518 -21.28 -29.11 -9.06
C GLN A 518 -20.51 -29.93 -8.03
N MET A 519 -19.17 -29.88 -8.05
CA MET A 519 -18.32 -30.64 -7.11
C MET A 519 -18.24 -30.02 -5.71
N GLN A 520 -18.32 -28.69 -5.62
CA GLN A 520 -18.10 -27.96 -4.38
C GLN A 520 -19.28 -28.03 -3.38
N GLY A 521 -20.52 -28.21 -3.85
CA GLY A 521 -21.69 -28.36 -2.96
C GLY A 521 -21.80 -27.22 -1.92
N GLU A 522 -22.18 -27.54 -0.68
CA GLU A 522 -22.24 -26.56 0.43
C GLU A 522 -20.89 -26.32 1.13
N ASN A 523 -19.91 -27.22 0.99
CA ASN A 523 -18.59 -27.13 1.65
C ASN A 523 -17.43 -27.46 0.68
N PRO A 524 -16.93 -26.46 -0.06
CA PRO A 524 -15.76 -26.62 -0.93
C PRO A 524 -14.48 -26.90 -0.13
N MET A 525 -13.58 -27.75 -0.64
CA MET A 525 -12.23 -27.92 -0.05
C MET A 525 -11.30 -26.76 -0.42
N LEU A 526 -11.52 -26.15 -1.59
CA LEU A 526 -10.75 -25.01 -2.07
C LEU A 526 -11.69 -23.85 -2.41
N LYS A 527 -11.40 -22.68 -1.85
CA LYS A 527 -12.05 -21.42 -2.24
C LYS A 527 -11.30 -20.85 -3.45
N GLU A 528 -12.00 -20.58 -4.55
CA GLU A 528 -11.41 -19.99 -5.78
C GLU A 528 -11.79 -18.52 -5.99
N GLU A 529 -12.74 -18.00 -5.19
CA GLU A 529 -13.31 -16.67 -5.36
C GLU A 529 -12.96 -15.75 -4.18
N VAL A 530 -12.40 -14.58 -4.48
CA VAL A 530 -12.23 -13.48 -3.53
C VAL A 530 -13.58 -12.79 -3.36
N ASN A 531 -14.06 -12.71 -2.11
CA ASN A 531 -15.30 -12.05 -1.71
C ASN A 531 -15.02 -10.80 -0.83
N SER A 532 -16.08 -10.13 -0.36
CA SER A 532 -15.96 -8.96 0.51
C SER A 532 -15.32 -9.27 1.88
N GLU A 533 -15.45 -10.50 2.37
CA GLU A 533 -14.88 -10.93 3.66
C GLU A 533 -13.35 -11.03 3.56
N ASP A 534 -12.83 -11.60 2.46
CA ASP A 534 -11.39 -11.69 2.20
C ASP A 534 -10.74 -10.30 2.21
N ILE A 535 -11.40 -9.32 1.59
CA ILE A 535 -10.95 -7.93 1.61
C ILE A 535 -10.99 -7.36 3.03
N ALA A 536 -12.09 -7.58 3.75
CA ALA A 536 -12.22 -7.10 5.12
C ALA A 536 -11.18 -7.71 6.06
N GLU A 537 -10.78 -8.96 5.86
CA GLU A 537 -9.69 -9.62 6.61
C GLU A 537 -8.34 -8.94 6.37
N VAL A 538 -8.03 -8.58 5.12
CA VAL A 538 -6.80 -7.83 4.80
C VAL A 538 -6.84 -6.45 5.46
N VAL A 539 -7.96 -5.72 5.35
CA VAL A 539 -8.11 -4.40 6.00
C VAL A 539 -8.02 -4.53 7.52
N ALA A 540 -8.60 -5.57 8.12
CA ALA A 540 -8.53 -5.84 9.55
C ALA A 540 -7.08 -6.06 10.00
N LYS A 541 -6.28 -6.76 9.20
CA LYS A 541 -4.85 -6.97 9.48
C LYS A 541 -4.05 -5.66 9.39
N TRP A 542 -4.38 -4.77 8.45
CA TRP A 542 -3.70 -3.48 8.29
C TRP A 542 -4.08 -2.48 9.37
N THR A 543 -5.34 -2.48 9.80
CA THR A 543 -5.92 -1.43 10.67
C THR A 543 -6.11 -1.87 12.12
N GLY A 544 -6.10 -3.18 12.39
CA GLY A 544 -6.44 -3.76 13.70
C GLY A 544 -7.94 -3.78 14.01
N ILE A 545 -8.80 -3.33 13.10
CA ILE A 545 -10.26 -3.27 13.32
C ILE A 545 -10.86 -4.66 12.99
N PRO A 546 -11.69 -5.26 13.87
CA PRO A 546 -12.27 -6.58 13.61
C PRO A 546 -13.18 -6.64 12.38
N VAL A 547 -13.11 -7.75 11.63
CA VAL A 547 -13.91 -8.00 10.40
C VAL A 547 -15.41 -7.89 10.67
N SER A 548 -15.90 -8.43 11.80
CA SER A 548 -17.30 -8.35 12.19
C SER A 548 -17.81 -6.91 12.31
N LYS A 549 -16.94 -5.97 12.72
CA LYS A 549 -17.28 -4.53 12.80
C LYS A 549 -17.26 -3.84 11.42
N MET A 550 -16.60 -4.41 10.41
CA MET A 550 -16.52 -3.84 9.05
C MET A 550 -17.66 -4.32 8.15
N LEU A 551 -18.05 -5.58 8.27
CA LEU A 551 -19.08 -6.20 7.43
C LEU A 551 -20.51 -5.86 7.89
N GLN A 552 -20.68 -5.39 9.13
CA GLN A 552 -21.98 -4.99 9.63
C GLN A 552 -22.49 -3.76 8.87
N SER A 553 -23.73 -3.81 8.36
CA SER A 553 -24.30 -2.70 7.63
C SER A 553 -24.37 -1.46 8.54
N ASP A 554 -23.99 -0.29 8.01
CA ASP A 554 -24.11 0.99 8.73
C ASP A 554 -25.55 1.19 9.23
N ARG A 555 -26.55 0.69 8.49
CA ARG A 555 -27.95 0.75 8.87
C ARG A 555 -28.22 0.00 10.17
N GLU A 556 -27.79 -1.24 10.33
CA GLU A 556 -28.00 -2.02 11.56
C GLU A 556 -27.27 -1.39 12.75
N LYS A 557 -26.02 -0.95 12.55
CA LYS A 557 -25.27 -0.24 13.60
C LYS A 557 -26.03 0.99 14.11
N LEU A 558 -26.60 1.77 13.22
CA LEU A 558 -27.33 2.99 13.59
C LEU A 558 -28.71 2.74 14.20
N LEU A 559 -29.33 1.58 13.93
CA LEU A 559 -30.61 1.19 14.53
C LEU A 559 -30.47 0.73 15.98
N HIS A 560 -29.32 0.23 16.38
CA HIS A 560 -29.03 -0.25 17.74
C HIS A 560 -28.13 0.70 18.56
N LEU A 561 -27.89 1.91 18.05
CA LEU A 561 -26.93 2.86 18.61
C LEU A 561 -27.23 3.20 20.08
N GLU A 562 -28.49 3.44 20.44
CA GLU A 562 -28.89 3.76 21.80
C GLU A 562 -28.63 2.62 22.77
N GLN A 563 -28.91 1.38 22.33
CA GLN A 563 -28.74 0.18 23.14
C GLN A 563 -27.25 -0.02 23.45
N GLU A 564 -26.39 0.16 22.45
CA GLU A 564 -24.95 -0.02 22.58
C GLU A 564 -24.31 1.09 23.41
N LEU A 565 -24.70 2.36 23.21
CA LEU A 565 -24.26 3.46 24.08
C LEU A 565 -24.76 3.27 25.52
N GLY A 566 -26.00 2.79 25.70
CA GLY A 566 -26.61 2.52 27.00
C GLY A 566 -26.02 1.33 27.76
N ARG A 567 -25.25 0.44 27.10
CA ARG A 567 -24.45 -0.59 27.78
C ARG A 567 -23.28 0.02 28.54
N ARG A 568 -22.70 1.11 28.03
CA ARG A 568 -21.51 1.77 28.58
C ARG A 568 -21.83 3.00 29.43
N VAL A 569 -22.93 3.70 29.13
CA VAL A 569 -23.37 4.92 29.82
C VAL A 569 -24.70 4.66 30.55
N ALA A 570 -24.77 4.98 31.84
CA ALA A 570 -25.97 4.80 32.65
C ALA A 570 -26.76 6.11 32.84
N GLY A 571 -28.09 6.03 32.84
CA GLY A 571 -29.04 7.11 33.19
C GLY A 571 -29.27 8.21 32.15
N GLN A 572 -28.30 8.48 31.27
CA GLN A 572 -28.33 9.63 30.36
C GLN A 572 -29.09 9.35 29.05
N GLU A 573 -30.30 8.81 29.14
CA GLU A 573 -31.09 8.36 27.99
C GLU A 573 -31.40 9.49 26.99
N GLU A 574 -31.82 10.68 27.48
CA GLU A 574 -32.08 11.87 26.65
C GLU A 574 -30.84 12.29 25.84
N ALA A 575 -29.64 12.19 26.45
CA ALA A 575 -28.40 12.51 25.78
C ALA A 575 -28.03 11.49 24.70
N ILE A 576 -28.25 10.21 24.99
CA ILE A 576 -28.01 9.10 24.06
C ILE A 576 -28.95 9.20 22.86
N GLU A 577 -30.24 9.47 23.09
CA GLU A 577 -31.25 9.61 22.05
C GLU A 577 -30.95 10.79 21.12
N ALA A 578 -30.67 11.98 21.69
CA ALA A 578 -30.37 13.19 20.91
C ALA A 578 -29.16 13.01 19.98
N ILE A 579 -28.09 12.36 20.47
CA ILE A 579 -26.91 12.05 19.65
C ILE A 579 -27.25 11.01 18.57
N SER A 580 -27.98 9.96 18.95
CA SER A 580 -28.31 8.88 18.03
C SER A 580 -29.17 9.37 16.87
N ASP A 581 -30.13 10.25 17.14
CA ASP A 581 -30.94 10.90 16.13
C ASP A 581 -30.13 11.80 15.20
N ALA A 582 -29.24 12.63 15.73
CA ALA A 582 -28.39 13.48 14.92
C ALA A 582 -27.47 12.67 13.99
N VAL A 583 -26.85 11.59 14.49
CA VAL A 583 -26.02 10.70 13.68
C VAL A 583 -26.85 10.01 12.60
N ARG A 584 -28.06 9.54 12.92
CA ARG A 584 -28.98 8.97 11.93
C ARG A 584 -29.40 9.97 10.86
N ARG A 585 -29.73 11.21 11.24
CA ARG A 585 -30.07 12.30 10.29
C ARG A 585 -28.94 12.57 9.30
N SER A 586 -27.70 12.65 9.81
CA SER A 586 -26.51 12.83 8.99
C SER A 586 -26.31 11.67 8.00
N ARG A 587 -26.40 10.44 8.48
CA ARG A 587 -26.19 9.21 7.68
C ARG A 587 -27.31 8.95 6.67
N ALA A 588 -28.53 9.38 6.97
CA ALA A 588 -29.65 9.35 6.02
C ALA A 588 -29.56 10.45 4.94
N GLY A 589 -28.53 11.30 4.96
CA GLY A 589 -28.38 12.41 4.02
C GLY A 589 -29.41 13.52 4.20
N MET A 590 -30.06 13.59 5.36
CA MET A 590 -31.09 14.59 5.67
C MET A 590 -30.53 15.87 6.31
N GLN A 591 -29.21 15.96 6.48
CA GLN A 591 -28.49 17.13 6.98
C GLN A 591 -27.67 17.78 5.86
N ASP A 592 -27.32 19.06 6.01
CA ASP A 592 -26.43 19.75 5.07
C ASP A 592 -25.06 19.03 4.98
N PRO A 593 -24.64 18.55 3.79
CA PRO A 593 -23.36 17.84 3.61
C PRO A 593 -22.13 18.74 3.80
N LYS A 594 -22.31 20.03 4.02
CA LYS A 594 -21.23 20.95 4.39
C LYS A 594 -20.98 21.01 5.89
N ARG A 595 -21.88 20.55 6.75
CA ARG A 595 -21.72 20.62 8.21
C ARG A 595 -21.12 19.32 8.78
N PRO A 596 -20.58 19.33 10.01
CA PRO A 596 -20.21 18.11 10.74
C PRO A 596 -21.41 17.17 10.94
N ILE A 597 -21.14 15.91 11.30
CA ILE A 597 -22.18 14.88 11.54
C ILE A 597 -23.17 15.35 12.63
N GLY A 598 -22.68 16.05 13.63
CA GLY A 598 -23.50 16.65 14.67
C GLY A 598 -22.66 17.52 15.59
N SER A 599 -23.32 18.51 16.20
CA SER A 599 -22.72 19.44 17.15
C SER A 599 -23.56 19.56 18.41
N PHE A 600 -22.92 19.36 19.57
CA PHE A 600 -23.61 19.24 20.85
C PHE A 600 -22.94 20.08 21.93
N ILE A 601 -23.73 20.66 22.83
CA ILE A 601 -23.24 21.18 24.12
C ILE A 601 -23.84 20.35 25.25
N PHE A 602 -22.97 19.70 26.03
CA PHE A 602 -23.31 18.92 27.20
C PHE A 602 -23.19 19.76 28.47
N LEU A 603 -24.33 20.04 29.10
CA LEU A 603 -24.46 20.80 30.33
C LEU A 603 -24.65 19.83 31.50
N GLY A 604 -23.99 20.05 32.64
CA GLY A 604 -24.19 19.18 33.81
C GLY A 604 -23.05 19.26 34.83
N THR A 605 -23.16 18.51 35.91
CA THR A 605 -22.09 18.39 36.92
C THR A 605 -20.93 17.53 36.40
N THR A 606 -19.80 17.52 37.13
CA THR A 606 -18.68 16.65 36.77
C THR A 606 -18.95 15.21 37.16
N GLY A 607 -18.45 14.25 36.37
CA GLY A 607 -18.52 12.82 36.70
C GLY A 607 -19.87 12.12 36.47
N VAL A 608 -20.80 12.75 35.75
CA VAL A 608 -22.11 12.16 35.38
C VAL A 608 -22.14 11.42 34.04
N GLY A 609 -21.04 11.44 33.27
CA GLY A 609 -20.91 10.65 32.04
C GLY A 609 -20.68 11.41 30.73
N LYS A 610 -20.55 12.76 30.74
CA LYS A 610 -20.33 13.58 29.53
C LYS A 610 -19.18 13.07 28.65
N THR A 611 -17.99 12.90 29.24
CA THR A 611 -16.80 12.39 28.53
C THR A 611 -16.93 10.90 28.19
N GLU A 612 -17.62 10.12 29.02
CA GLU A 612 -17.80 8.68 28.77
C GLU A 612 -18.71 8.43 27.56
N LEU A 613 -19.75 9.26 27.39
CA LEU A 613 -20.61 9.20 26.21
C LEU A 613 -19.84 9.55 24.93
N ALA A 614 -18.97 10.55 24.96
CA ALA A 614 -18.10 10.88 23.83
C ALA A 614 -17.15 9.73 23.46
N LYS A 615 -16.60 9.04 24.47
CA LYS A 615 -15.74 7.85 24.30
C LYS A 615 -16.51 6.66 23.73
N ALA A 616 -17.68 6.37 24.30
CA ALA A 616 -18.57 5.30 23.82
C ALA A 616 -18.98 5.53 22.36
N LEU A 617 -19.25 6.78 22.00
CA LEU A 617 -19.58 7.18 20.64
C LEU A 617 -18.40 6.98 19.68
N ALA A 618 -17.19 7.38 20.08
CA ALA A 618 -15.99 7.18 19.28
C ALA A 618 -15.70 5.69 19.05
N ASP A 619 -15.76 4.89 20.11
CA ASP A 619 -15.56 3.44 20.06
C ASP A 619 -16.62 2.74 19.20
N TYR A 620 -17.89 3.13 19.30
CA TYR A 620 -18.95 2.46 18.55
C TYR A 620 -19.02 2.87 17.07
N LEU A 621 -18.98 4.18 16.78
CA LEU A 621 -19.11 4.68 15.41
C LEU A 621 -17.82 4.58 14.60
N PHE A 622 -16.66 4.75 15.25
CA PHE A 622 -15.37 4.77 14.57
C PHE A 622 -14.51 3.55 14.89
N ASN A 623 -15.03 2.59 15.68
CA ASN A 623 -14.34 1.37 16.09
C ASN A 623 -13.01 1.62 16.83
N ASP A 624 -12.77 2.82 17.36
CA ASP A 624 -11.55 3.22 18.06
C ASP A 624 -11.88 4.28 19.13
N GLU A 625 -11.70 3.97 20.41
CA GLU A 625 -11.86 4.96 21.49
C GLU A 625 -10.84 6.12 21.34
N ASN A 626 -9.68 5.88 20.72
CA ASN A 626 -8.68 6.90 20.42
C ASN A 626 -9.03 7.73 19.18
N ALA A 627 -10.17 7.46 18.51
CA ALA A 627 -10.76 8.37 17.54
C ALA A 627 -11.44 9.57 18.22
N MET A 628 -11.29 9.73 19.54
CA MET A 628 -11.64 10.95 20.26
C MET A 628 -10.46 11.94 20.31
N VAL A 629 -10.62 13.12 19.71
CA VAL A 629 -9.70 14.25 19.84
C VAL A 629 -10.17 15.12 20.99
N ARG A 630 -9.49 15.06 22.13
CA ARG A 630 -9.83 15.83 23.33
C ARG A 630 -8.98 17.09 23.45
N ILE A 631 -9.63 18.23 23.63
CA ILE A 631 -8.97 19.52 23.85
C ILE A 631 -9.59 20.19 25.08
N ASP A 632 -8.75 20.54 26.04
CA ASP A 632 -9.15 21.28 27.24
C ASP A 632 -9.15 22.80 26.95
N MET A 633 -10.31 23.44 27.01
CA MET A 633 -10.44 24.87 26.71
C MET A 633 -9.85 25.77 27.80
N SER A 634 -9.56 25.23 29.00
CA SER A 634 -8.82 25.97 30.02
C SER A 634 -7.39 26.32 29.59
N GLU A 635 -6.79 25.56 28.66
CA GLU A 635 -5.49 25.90 28.05
C GLU A 635 -5.56 27.01 26.99
N TYR A 636 -6.77 27.40 26.58
CA TYR A 636 -7.06 28.35 25.50
C TYR A 636 -7.75 29.62 25.99
N GLN A 637 -7.52 30.00 27.26
CA GLN A 637 -8.02 31.25 27.86
C GLN A 637 -7.33 32.50 27.27
N GLU A 638 -6.07 32.37 26.85
CA GLU A 638 -5.28 33.48 26.33
C GLU A 638 -5.27 33.50 24.79
N ARG A 639 -5.24 34.71 24.23
CA ARG A 639 -5.25 34.93 22.78
C ARG A 639 -4.10 34.23 22.03
N HIS A 640 -2.90 34.17 22.62
CA HIS A 640 -1.74 33.53 21.98
C HIS A 640 -1.86 31.99 21.94
N ALA A 641 -2.59 31.39 22.88
CA ALA A 641 -2.83 29.95 22.90
C ALA A 641 -3.74 29.51 21.75
N VAL A 642 -4.67 30.37 21.29
CA VAL A 642 -5.58 30.11 20.17
C VAL A 642 -4.82 29.71 18.89
N SER A 643 -3.68 30.36 18.63
CA SER A 643 -2.83 30.00 17.49
C SER A 643 -2.31 28.56 17.55
N ARG A 644 -2.15 27.95 18.74
CA ARG A 644 -1.74 26.53 18.84
C ARG A 644 -2.82 25.56 18.32
N MET A 645 -4.09 25.97 18.31
CA MET A 645 -5.20 25.14 17.84
C MET A 645 -5.14 24.92 16.31
N ILE A 646 -4.78 25.97 15.56
CA ILE A 646 -4.73 26.00 14.08
C ILE A 646 -3.31 25.99 13.49
N GLY A 647 -2.30 26.25 14.32
CA GLY A 647 -0.89 26.35 13.94
C GLY A 647 -0.38 27.79 14.07
N ALA A 648 0.90 27.94 14.42
CA ALA A 648 1.52 29.25 14.50
C ALA A 648 1.62 29.88 13.10
N PRO A 649 1.43 31.21 12.94
CA PRO A 649 1.63 31.89 11.67
C PRO A 649 3.12 31.96 11.27
N PRO A 650 3.44 32.20 9.98
CA PRO A 650 4.82 32.33 9.52
C PRO A 650 5.62 33.35 10.34
N GLY A 651 6.79 32.94 10.87
CA GLY A 651 7.69 33.79 11.64
C GLY A 651 7.63 33.64 13.17
N TYR A 652 6.79 32.74 13.69
CA TYR A 652 6.70 32.41 15.12
C TYR A 652 7.29 31.02 15.43
N ILE A 653 7.80 30.84 16.67
CA ILE A 653 8.29 29.54 17.16
C ILE A 653 7.14 28.53 17.11
N GLY A 654 7.37 27.35 16.51
CA GLY A 654 6.34 26.34 16.27
C GLY A 654 5.63 26.46 14.92
N TYR A 655 6.09 27.31 14.00
CA TYR A 655 5.55 27.38 12.62
C TYR A 655 5.63 26.04 11.87
N ASP A 656 6.66 25.23 12.13
CA ASP A 656 6.79 23.92 11.49
C ASP A 656 5.83 22.87 12.09
N GLU A 657 5.37 23.07 13.33
CA GLU A 657 4.36 22.24 13.98
C GLU A 657 2.96 22.66 13.51
N GLY A 658 2.16 21.71 13.00
CA GLY A 658 0.77 22.00 12.62
C GLY A 658 -0.11 22.21 13.87
N GLY A 659 -1.29 22.81 13.69
CA GLY A 659 -2.20 23.07 14.80
C GLY A 659 -2.70 21.80 15.48
N GLN A 660 -2.87 21.83 16.80
CA GLN A 660 -3.27 20.67 17.59
C GLN A 660 -4.61 20.08 17.13
N LEU A 661 -5.60 20.93 16.82
CA LEU A 661 -6.90 20.48 16.32
C LEU A 661 -6.82 20.12 14.83
N THR A 662 -6.22 20.97 14.02
CA THR A 662 -6.14 20.79 12.56
C THR A 662 -5.36 19.55 12.16
N GLU A 663 -4.25 19.24 12.83
CA GLU A 663 -3.46 18.03 12.56
C GLU A 663 -4.15 16.77 13.06
N ALA A 664 -4.77 16.82 14.25
CA ALA A 664 -5.48 15.67 14.81
C ALA A 664 -6.63 15.24 13.90
N VAL A 665 -7.46 16.19 13.45
CA VAL A 665 -8.58 15.91 12.54
C VAL A 665 -8.11 15.57 11.13
N ARG A 666 -7.00 16.17 10.64
CA ARG A 666 -6.43 15.76 9.34
C ARG A 666 -5.97 14.30 9.35
N ARG A 667 -5.35 13.85 10.46
CA ARG A 667 -4.90 12.46 10.61
C ARG A 667 -6.06 11.49 10.86
N LYS A 668 -7.11 11.94 11.56
CA LYS A 668 -8.32 11.16 11.85
C LYS A 668 -9.59 11.95 11.42
N PRO A 669 -9.94 11.96 10.13
CA PRO A 669 -11.11 12.69 9.63
C PRO A 669 -12.44 12.18 10.20
N TYR A 670 -12.49 10.90 10.58
CA TYR A 670 -13.60 10.27 11.29
C TYR A 670 -13.28 10.25 12.78
N SER A 671 -13.77 11.25 13.52
CA SER A 671 -13.44 11.41 14.93
C SER A 671 -14.51 12.14 15.72
N VAL A 672 -14.52 11.91 17.03
CA VAL A 672 -15.26 12.74 17.99
C VAL A 672 -14.33 13.82 18.50
N VAL A 673 -14.65 15.10 18.26
CA VAL A 673 -13.90 16.24 18.79
C VAL A 673 -14.56 16.69 20.09
N LEU A 674 -13.89 16.43 21.22
CA LEU A 674 -14.35 16.80 22.55
C LEU A 674 -13.65 18.08 23.02
N LEU A 675 -14.41 19.16 23.18
CA LEU A 675 -13.96 20.44 23.69
C LEU A 675 -14.45 20.60 25.13
N ASP A 676 -13.57 20.33 26.10
CA ASP A 676 -13.93 20.40 27.51
C ASP A 676 -13.90 21.82 28.07
N GLU A 677 -14.84 22.15 28.95
CA GLU A 677 -14.96 23.45 29.62
C GLU A 677 -15.06 24.66 28.67
N ILE A 678 -15.94 24.57 27.67
CA ILE A 678 -16.07 25.57 26.59
C ILE A 678 -16.29 27.01 27.10
N GLU A 679 -16.88 27.19 28.28
CA GLU A 679 -17.04 28.49 28.92
C GLU A 679 -15.75 29.21 29.29
N LYS A 680 -14.62 28.49 29.35
CA LYS A 680 -13.29 29.05 29.63
C LYS A 680 -12.57 29.50 28.38
N ALA A 681 -13.03 29.12 27.19
CA ALA A 681 -12.36 29.45 25.94
C ALA A 681 -12.31 30.96 25.68
N HIS A 682 -11.20 31.43 25.09
CA HIS A 682 -11.12 32.81 24.60
C HIS A 682 -12.14 33.05 23.46
N PRO A 683 -12.73 34.26 23.33
CA PRO A 683 -13.68 34.59 22.27
C PRO A 683 -13.24 34.24 20.83
N ASP A 684 -11.94 34.35 20.54
CA ASP A 684 -11.37 34.00 19.23
C ASP A 684 -11.51 32.49 18.88
N VAL A 685 -11.59 31.61 19.88
CA VAL A 685 -11.86 30.17 19.67
C VAL A 685 -13.25 29.96 19.09
N PHE A 686 -14.25 30.69 19.59
CA PHE A 686 -15.63 30.58 19.08
C PHE A 686 -15.72 30.98 17.60
N ASN A 687 -14.93 31.97 17.15
CA ASN A 687 -14.89 32.36 15.74
C ASN A 687 -14.33 31.23 14.84
N ILE A 688 -13.31 30.52 15.33
CA ILE A 688 -12.73 29.34 14.64
C ILE A 688 -13.78 28.23 14.57
N LEU A 689 -14.47 27.97 15.67
CA LEU A 689 -15.50 26.92 15.75
C LEU A 689 -16.73 27.26 14.87
N LEU A 690 -17.11 28.52 14.74
CA LEU A 690 -18.19 28.93 13.81
C LEU A 690 -17.90 28.47 12.38
N GLN A 691 -16.65 28.64 11.90
CA GLN A 691 -16.26 28.17 10.57
C GLN A 691 -16.40 26.63 10.44
N VAL A 692 -16.03 25.90 11.49
CA VAL A 692 -16.19 24.43 11.53
C VAL A 692 -17.65 24.02 11.50
N LEU A 693 -18.51 24.69 12.27
CA LEU A 693 -19.94 24.37 12.40
C LEU A 693 -20.76 24.75 11.15
N ASP A 694 -20.34 25.78 10.41
CA ASP A 694 -21.02 26.26 9.19
C ASP A 694 -20.52 25.55 7.93
N ASP A 695 -19.20 25.49 7.72
CA ASP A 695 -18.60 25.02 6.46
C ASP A 695 -17.99 23.62 6.57
N GLY A 696 -17.97 23.03 7.77
CA GLY A 696 -17.38 21.71 8.02
C GLY A 696 -15.92 21.65 7.61
N ARG A 697 -15.23 22.79 7.63
CA ARG A 697 -13.85 22.94 7.16
C ARG A 697 -13.14 23.99 8.00
N LEU A 698 -11.85 23.79 8.21
CA LEU A 698 -10.99 24.75 8.89
C LEU A 698 -9.68 24.90 8.14
N THR A 699 -9.25 26.15 7.94
CA THR A 699 -7.97 26.42 7.28
C THR A 699 -6.88 26.58 8.32
N ASP A 700 -5.81 25.80 8.21
CA ASP A 700 -4.64 25.92 9.09
C ASP A 700 -3.82 27.18 8.78
N SER A 701 -2.83 27.50 9.62
CA SER A 701 -1.96 28.66 9.43
C SER A 701 -1.06 28.59 8.18
N LYS A 702 -0.98 27.42 7.52
CA LYS A 702 -0.23 27.16 6.28
C LYS A 702 -1.15 27.23 5.04
N GLY A 703 -2.43 27.55 5.21
CA GLY A 703 -3.41 27.63 4.13
C GLY A 703 -3.98 26.28 3.68
N ARG A 704 -3.74 25.19 4.43
CA ARG A 704 -4.32 23.87 4.14
C ARG A 704 -5.72 23.80 4.73
N VAL A 705 -6.66 23.32 3.93
CA VAL A 705 -8.05 23.14 4.36
C VAL A 705 -8.22 21.73 4.94
N VAL A 706 -8.60 21.66 6.22
CA VAL A 706 -8.92 20.43 6.95
C VAL A 706 -10.43 20.20 6.91
N ASN A 707 -10.84 18.95 6.69
CA ASN A 707 -12.24 18.55 6.56
C ASN A 707 -12.80 18.03 7.90
N PHE A 708 -13.90 18.60 8.35
CA PHE A 708 -14.64 18.26 9.58
C PHE A 708 -16.04 17.66 9.30
N LYS A 709 -16.40 17.43 8.03
CA LYS A 709 -17.73 16.89 7.67
C LYS A 709 -18.01 15.51 8.27
N ASN A 710 -16.96 14.75 8.55
CA ASN A 710 -17.03 13.40 9.12
C ASN A 710 -16.77 13.38 10.64
N THR A 711 -16.78 14.54 11.30
CA THR A 711 -16.56 14.62 12.74
C THR A 711 -17.86 14.86 13.50
N ILE A 712 -17.86 14.47 14.78
CA ILE A 712 -18.90 14.83 15.75
C ILE A 712 -18.27 15.82 16.74
N ILE A 713 -18.86 17.00 16.88
CA ILE A 713 -18.34 18.05 17.76
C ILE A 713 -19.11 18.03 19.08
N ILE A 714 -18.44 17.72 20.17
CA ILE A 714 -19.02 17.71 21.52
C ILE A 714 -18.30 18.76 22.35
N MET A 715 -19.06 19.70 22.91
CA MET A 715 -18.57 20.67 23.88
C MET A 715 -19.13 20.34 25.25
N THR A 716 -18.30 20.36 26.29
CA THR A 716 -18.79 20.18 27.66
C THR A 716 -18.73 21.50 28.41
N SER A 717 -19.73 21.73 29.26
CA SER A 717 -19.74 22.88 30.16
C SER A 717 -20.29 22.50 31.53
N ASN A 718 -19.74 23.12 32.56
CA ASN A 718 -20.20 22.96 33.95
C ASN A 718 -21.10 24.13 34.38
N ILE A 719 -21.46 25.03 33.45
CA ILE A 719 -22.44 26.10 33.66
C ILE A 719 -23.77 25.49 34.13
N GLY A 720 -24.36 26.10 35.16
CA GLY A 720 -25.67 25.68 35.69
C GLY A 720 -25.63 24.43 36.57
N SER A 721 -24.46 23.84 36.84
CA SER A 721 -24.32 22.66 37.71
C SER A 721 -24.95 22.81 39.10
N HIS A 722 -24.81 23.99 39.72
CA HIS A 722 -25.44 24.31 41.01
C HIS A 722 -26.97 24.36 40.94
N ILE A 723 -27.52 24.87 39.83
CA ILE A 723 -28.98 24.93 39.59
C ILE A 723 -29.52 23.51 39.41
N ILE A 724 -28.82 22.70 38.62
CA ILE A 724 -29.17 21.29 38.40
C ILE A 724 -29.18 20.54 39.73
N GLN A 725 -28.15 20.68 40.57
CA GLN A 725 -28.13 20.04 41.88
C GLN A 725 -29.27 20.51 42.79
N SER A 726 -29.46 21.83 42.94
CA SER A 726 -30.47 22.36 43.86
C SER A 726 -31.90 21.99 43.47
N ASN A 727 -32.20 22.02 42.17
CA ASN A 727 -33.55 21.72 41.69
C ASN A 727 -33.85 20.22 41.81
N PHE A 728 -32.87 19.36 41.48
CA PHE A 728 -33.04 17.91 41.58
C PHE A 728 -33.07 17.41 43.04
N GLU A 729 -32.49 18.14 44.01
CA GLU A 729 -32.68 17.84 45.44
C GLU A 729 -34.13 18.02 45.90
N THR A 730 -34.88 18.92 45.25
CA THR A 730 -36.31 19.16 45.54
C THR A 730 -37.25 18.26 44.74
N MET A 731 -36.70 17.33 43.95
CA MET A 731 -37.46 16.46 43.07
C MET A 731 -38.08 15.28 43.84
N ASP A 732 -39.35 15.02 43.59
CA ASP A 732 -40.13 13.87 44.05
C ASP A 732 -40.86 13.19 42.88
N GLU A 733 -41.53 12.07 43.14
CA GLU A 733 -42.24 11.31 42.10
C GLU A 733 -43.40 12.08 41.43
N PHE A 734 -43.92 13.13 42.06
CA PHE A 734 -45.07 13.88 41.57
C PHE A 734 -44.69 15.15 40.80
N ASN A 735 -43.48 15.68 40.99
CA ASN A 735 -42.99 16.91 40.36
C ASN A 735 -41.85 16.69 39.34
N HIS A 736 -41.48 15.44 39.06
CA HIS A 736 -40.34 15.04 38.23
C HIS A 736 -40.23 15.82 36.91
N ASP A 737 -41.26 15.80 36.08
CA ASP A 737 -41.22 16.40 34.73
C ASP A 737 -41.18 17.93 34.79
N GLU A 738 -41.90 18.54 35.75
CA GLU A 738 -41.92 19.99 35.96
C GLU A 738 -40.53 20.50 36.39
N VAL A 739 -39.87 19.78 37.31
CA VAL A 739 -38.54 20.15 37.80
C VAL A 739 -37.50 20.04 36.68
N ILE A 740 -37.58 19.02 35.82
CA ILE A 740 -36.64 18.85 34.70
C ILE A 740 -36.77 20.00 33.70
N GLU A 741 -37.99 20.29 33.22
CA GLU A 741 -38.23 21.36 32.25
C GLU A 741 -37.81 22.73 32.81
N ARG A 742 -38.21 23.04 34.05
CA ARG A 742 -37.81 24.30 34.71
C ARG A 742 -36.29 24.42 34.83
N THR A 743 -35.60 23.35 35.21
CA THR A 743 -34.14 23.35 35.33
C THR A 743 -33.47 23.54 33.98
N LYS A 744 -33.98 22.90 32.93
CA LYS A 744 -33.48 23.03 31.56
C LYS A 744 -33.56 24.49 31.10
N ASP A 745 -34.70 25.14 31.30
CA ASP A 745 -34.89 26.56 30.98
C ASP A 745 -33.92 27.47 31.75
N GLU A 746 -33.78 27.28 33.07
CA GLU A 746 -32.88 28.08 33.90
C GLU A 746 -31.40 27.94 33.49
N VAL A 747 -30.97 26.70 33.19
CA VAL A 747 -29.61 26.40 32.74
C VAL A 747 -29.35 26.98 31.34
N PHE A 748 -30.33 26.89 30.43
CA PHE A 748 -30.21 27.43 29.08
C PHE A 748 -30.18 28.96 29.07
N GLU A 749 -30.98 29.62 29.90
CA GLU A 749 -30.92 31.07 30.08
C GLU A 749 -29.57 31.52 30.67
N LEU A 750 -28.96 30.73 31.56
CA LEU A 750 -27.61 31.00 32.04
C LEU A 750 -26.58 30.83 30.93
N LEU A 751 -26.68 29.78 30.11
CA LEU A 751 -25.78 29.55 28.97
C LEU A 751 -25.83 30.70 27.96
N LYS A 752 -27.03 31.22 27.63
CA LYS A 752 -27.23 32.36 26.73
C LYS A 752 -26.56 33.65 27.22
N LYS A 753 -26.33 33.80 28.52
CA LYS A 753 -25.59 34.94 29.09
C LYS A 753 -24.07 34.81 28.92
N SER A 754 -23.57 33.59 28.89
CA SER A 754 -22.13 33.30 28.80
C SER A 754 -21.65 33.09 27.37
N VAL A 755 -22.51 32.55 26.49
CA VAL A 755 -22.19 32.22 25.09
C VAL A 755 -23.07 33.03 24.15
N ARG A 756 -22.49 33.55 23.07
CA ARG A 756 -23.21 34.42 22.11
C ARG A 756 -24.32 33.64 21.39
N PRO A 757 -25.51 34.24 21.15
CA PRO A 757 -26.61 33.58 20.44
C PRO A 757 -26.22 33.06 19.05
N GLU A 758 -25.34 33.79 18.36
CA GLU A 758 -24.86 33.44 17.02
C GLU A 758 -24.15 32.07 17.00
N PHE A 759 -23.44 31.73 18.08
CA PHE A 759 -22.80 30.42 18.24
C PHE A 759 -23.81 29.34 18.60
N LEU A 760 -24.71 29.61 19.56
CA LEU A 760 -25.74 28.66 20.00
C LEU A 760 -26.67 28.24 18.84
N ASN A 761 -26.99 29.16 17.93
CA ASN A 761 -27.81 28.88 16.75
C ASN A 761 -27.14 27.95 15.72
N ARG A 762 -25.83 27.67 15.85
CA ARG A 762 -25.09 26.73 14.99
C ARG A 762 -24.90 25.35 15.64
N ILE A 763 -25.30 25.20 16.89
CA ILE A 763 -25.30 23.93 17.60
C ILE A 763 -26.59 23.20 17.24
N ASP A 764 -26.49 21.90 16.96
CA ASP A 764 -27.65 21.10 16.58
C ASP A 764 -28.50 20.77 17.81
N GLU A 765 -27.89 20.41 18.94
CA GLU A 765 -28.62 20.08 20.18
C GLU A 765 -27.90 20.58 21.45
N LEU A 766 -28.69 21.10 22.40
CA LEU A 766 -28.25 21.41 23.77
C LEU A 766 -28.76 20.33 24.71
N VAL A 767 -27.85 19.63 25.39
CA VAL A 767 -28.19 18.43 26.16
C VAL A 767 -27.85 18.63 27.63
N MET A 768 -28.85 18.50 28.50
CA MET A 768 -28.68 18.58 29.96
C MET A 768 -28.49 17.18 30.54
N PHE A 769 -27.33 16.93 31.15
CA PHE A 769 -27.02 15.71 31.88
C PHE A 769 -27.59 15.80 33.29
N ARG A 770 -28.27 14.73 33.69
CA ARG A 770 -28.93 14.64 34.99
C ARG A 770 -27.97 14.10 36.06
N PRO A 771 -28.14 14.48 37.34
CA PRO A 771 -27.47 13.80 38.44
C PRO A 771 -27.75 12.29 38.43
N LEU A 772 -26.77 11.49 38.83
CA LEU A 772 -26.89 10.02 38.80
C LEU A 772 -27.81 9.53 39.92
N SER A 773 -28.79 8.72 39.58
CA SER A 773 -29.62 8.01 40.57
C SER A 773 -28.84 6.87 41.22
N ARG A 774 -29.36 6.32 42.33
CA ARG A 774 -28.79 5.10 42.95
C ARG A 774 -28.75 3.92 41.96
N GLY A 775 -29.76 3.79 41.12
CA GLY A 775 -29.81 2.76 40.07
C GLY A 775 -28.71 2.96 39.04
N ASP A 776 -28.47 4.20 38.60
CA ASP A 776 -27.41 4.52 37.65
C ASP A 776 -26.03 4.22 38.23
N ILE A 777 -25.79 4.59 39.49
CA ILE A 777 -24.53 4.30 40.19
C ILE A 777 -24.30 2.79 40.26
N ARG A 778 -25.32 2.00 40.62
CA ARG A 778 -25.22 0.53 40.66
C ARG A 778 -24.84 -0.03 39.29
N LYS A 779 -25.47 0.45 38.21
CA LYS A 779 -25.14 0.04 36.84
C LYS A 779 -23.70 0.43 36.47
N ILE A 780 -23.24 1.61 36.84
CA ILE A 780 -21.84 2.05 36.62
C ILE A 780 -20.87 1.15 37.39
N VAL A 781 -21.18 0.79 38.64
CA VAL A 781 -20.36 -0.13 39.44
C VAL A 781 -20.27 -1.49 38.76
N GLN A 782 -21.39 -2.04 38.27
CA GLN A 782 -21.40 -3.31 37.53
C GLN A 782 -20.50 -3.26 36.30
N ILE A 783 -20.60 -2.20 35.48
CA ILE A 783 -19.76 -2.02 34.28
C ILE A 783 -18.27 -1.98 34.66
N GLN A 784 -17.90 -1.15 35.65
CA GLN A 784 -16.51 -1.00 36.07
C GLN A 784 -15.96 -2.27 36.76
N PHE A 785 -16.82 -3.01 37.46
CA PHE A 785 -16.46 -4.29 38.07
C PHE A 785 -16.27 -5.37 37.02
N GLY A 786 -17.10 -5.40 35.96
CA GLY A 786 -16.92 -6.28 34.80
C GLY A 786 -15.55 -6.12 34.15
N HIS A 787 -15.11 -4.87 33.91
CA HIS A 787 -13.75 -4.62 33.40
C HIS A 787 -12.62 -5.12 34.32
N ILE A 788 -12.88 -5.22 35.63
CA ILE A 788 -11.94 -5.82 36.58
C ILE A 788 -11.98 -7.35 36.46
N GLN A 789 -13.16 -7.95 36.32
CA GLN A 789 -13.33 -9.39 36.13
C GLN A 789 -12.60 -9.84 34.86
N ASP A 790 -12.82 -9.20 33.71
CA ASP A 790 -12.17 -9.54 32.44
C ASP A 790 -10.64 -9.56 32.56
N ARG A 791 -10.07 -8.54 33.23
CA ARG A 791 -8.62 -8.44 33.45
C ARG A 791 -8.08 -9.51 34.40
N LEU A 792 -8.86 -9.86 35.42
CA LEU A 792 -8.47 -10.90 36.37
C LEU A 792 -8.58 -12.29 35.74
N ASP A 793 -9.56 -12.51 34.87
CA ASP A 793 -9.73 -13.76 34.11
C ASP A 793 -8.53 -14.02 33.18
N GLU A 794 -7.98 -13.00 32.52
CA GLU A 794 -6.72 -13.11 31.77
C GLU A 794 -5.53 -13.54 32.64
N ALA A 795 -5.56 -13.19 33.93
CA ALA A 795 -4.59 -13.60 34.93
C ALA A 795 -4.94 -14.94 35.63
N GLY A 796 -5.98 -15.63 35.14
CA GLY A 796 -6.48 -16.90 35.65
C GLY A 796 -7.34 -16.81 36.91
N ILE A 797 -7.76 -15.62 37.33
CA ILE A 797 -8.49 -15.39 38.59
C ILE A 797 -9.94 -15.02 38.27
N ARG A 798 -10.88 -15.91 38.60
CA ARG A 798 -12.31 -15.63 38.47
C ARG A 798 -12.83 -14.92 39.71
N LEU A 799 -13.31 -13.68 39.56
CA LEU A 799 -13.88 -12.89 40.67
C LEU A 799 -15.39 -12.75 40.51
N ILE A 800 -16.16 -13.04 41.56
CA ILE A 800 -17.60 -12.75 41.65
C ILE A 800 -17.87 -11.83 42.86
N ALA A 801 -18.92 -11.02 42.81
CA ALA A 801 -19.32 -10.15 43.92
C ALA A 801 -20.82 -10.26 44.20
N THR A 802 -21.16 -10.26 45.48
CA THR A 802 -22.56 -10.19 45.92
C THR A 802 -23.16 -8.81 45.63
N HIS A 803 -24.50 -8.75 45.52
CA HIS A 803 -25.19 -7.47 45.29
C HIS A 803 -24.89 -6.42 46.37
N GLU A 804 -24.75 -6.85 47.63
CA GLU A 804 -24.42 -5.97 48.75
C GLU A 804 -23.04 -5.30 48.59
N VAL A 805 -22.06 -6.02 48.04
CA VAL A 805 -20.73 -5.46 47.75
C VAL A 805 -20.81 -4.40 46.65
N LEU A 806 -21.58 -4.66 45.59
CA LEU A 806 -21.74 -3.70 44.50
C LEU A 806 -22.48 -2.42 44.96
N ASP A 807 -23.52 -2.57 45.77
CA ASP A 807 -24.24 -1.43 46.36
C ASP A 807 -23.31 -0.62 47.29
N TYR A 808 -22.55 -1.30 48.16
CA TYR A 808 -21.58 -0.66 49.04
C TYR A 808 -20.48 0.10 48.29
N LEU A 809 -19.95 -0.48 47.21
CA LEU A 809 -18.98 0.18 46.34
C LEU A 809 -19.57 1.41 45.65
N GLY A 810 -20.86 1.36 45.28
CA GLY A 810 -21.60 2.50 44.74
C GLY A 810 -21.75 3.63 45.74
N GLU A 811 -22.16 3.34 46.97
CA GLU A 811 -22.29 4.33 48.05
C GLU A 811 -20.97 5.03 48.37
N GLN A 812 -19.87 4.27 48.43
CA GLN A 812 -18.54 4.83 48.67
C GLN A 812 -17.95 5.55 47.45
N GLY A 813 -18.39 5.18 46.24
CA GLY A 813 -17.87 5.66 44.97
C GLY A 813 -18.58 6.89 44.41
N TYR A 814 -19.70 7.30 45.02
CA TYR A 814 -20.50 8.45 44.58
C TYR A 814 -20.30 9.68 45.46
N ASP A 815 -20.17 10.83 44.82
CA ASP A 815 -20.12 12.14 45.45
C ASP A 815 -21.10 13.09 44.73
N PRO A 816 -21.98 13.84 45.44
CA PRO A 816 -22.93 14.74 44.79
C PRO A 816 -22.29 15.81 43.89
N GLN A 817 -21.08 16.28 44.21
CA GLN A 817 -20.33 17.28 43.43
C GLN A 817 -19.50 16.66 42.30
N PHE A 818 -18.89 15.49 42.55
CA PHE A 818 -17.97 14.83 41.61
C PHE A 818 -18.56 13.62 40.86
N GLY A 819 -19.83 13.29 41.07
CA GLY A 819 -20.52 12.15 40.47
C GLY A 819 -19.82 10.83 40.78
N ALA A 820 -19.71 9.96 39.77
CA ALA A 820 -19.04 8.66 39.89
C ALA A 820 -17.50 8.74 39.74
N ARG A 821 -16.90 9.93 39.69
CA ARG A 821 -15.45 10.10 39.50
C ARG A 821 -14.59 9.41 40.57
N PRO A 822 -14.98 9.37 41.87
CA PRO A 822 -14.22 8.65 42.90
C PRO A 822 -14.25 7.12 42.75
N LEU A 823 -15.27 6.55 42.08
CA LEU A 823 -15.55 5.12 42.04
C LEU A 823 -14.35 4.27 41.60
N LYS A 824 -13.63 4.68 40.54
CA LYS A 824 -12.45 3.95 40.05
C LYS A 824 -11.38 3.79 41.13
N ARG A 825 -11.16 4.84 41.92
CA ARG A 825 -10.20 4.83 43.04
C ARG A 825 -10.70 3.97 44.20
N VAL A 826 -12.01 3.97 44.44
CA VAL A 826 -12.64 3.11 45.45
C VAL A 826 -12.49 1.63 45.07
N LEU A 827 -12.82 1.25 43.83
CA LEU A 827 -12.63 -0.11 43.31
C LEU A 827 -11.16 -0.53 43.38
N GLN A 828 -10.23 0.32 42.96
CA GLN A 828 -8.81 0.02 43.06
C GLN A 828 -8.37 -0.23 44.51
N ARG A 829 -8.83 0.61 45.46
CA ARG A 829 -8.42 0.51 46.86
C ARG A 829 -9.09 -0.66 47.59
N GLN A 830 -10.40 -0.83 47.43
CA GLN A 830 -11.20 -1.79 48.21
C GLN A 830 -11.26 -3.16 47.57
N VAL A 831 -11.09 -3.26 46.24
CA VAL A 831 -11.12 -4.52 45.51
C VAL A 831 -9.70 -4.95 45.14
N LEU A 832 -9.06 -4.27 44.18
CA LEU A 832 -7.78 -4.73 43.61
C LEU A 832 -6.64 -4.78 44.64
N ASN A 833 -6.47 -3.73 45.44
CA ASN A 833 -5.38 -3.69 46.41
C ASN A 833 -5.55 -4.73 47.52
N GLU A 834 -6.75 -4.89 48.06
CA GLU A 834 -7.00 -5.89 49.12
C GLU A 834 -6.89 -7.31 48.57
N LEU A 835 -7.50 -7.61 47.41
CA LEU A 835 -7.36 -8.90 46.73
C LEU A 835 -5.89 -9.23 46.44
N SER A 836 -5.10 -8.26 45.97
CA SER A 836 -3.68 -8.48 45.68
C SER A 836 -2.87 -8.84 46.94
N LYS A 837 -3.20 -8.26 48.10
CA LYS A 837 -2.56 -8.59 49.37
C LYS A 837 -2.91 -10.01 49.79
N GLU A 838 -4.18 -10.41 49.64
CA GLU A 838 -4.64 -11.75 50.03
C GLU A 838 -4.05 -12.84 49.13
N ILE A 839 -3.91 -12.59 47.82
CA ILE A 839 -3.21 -13.49 46.90
C ILE A 839 -1.73 -13.62 47.29
N LEU A 840 -1.05 -12.51 47.59
CA LEU A 840 0.37 -12.53 47.99
C LEU A 840 0.58 -13.18 49.37
N ALA A 841 -0.39 -13.08 50.26
CA ALA A 841 -0.37 -13.74 51.57
C ALA A 841 -0.68 -15.25 51.48
N GLY A 842 -1.12 -15.74 50.31
CA GLY A 842 -1.49 -17.14 50.09
C GLY A 842 -2.84 -17.55 50.68
N THR A 843 -3.69 -16.59 51.09
CA THR A 843 -5.03 -16.88 51.61
C THR A 843 -6.04 -17.14 50.49
N ILE A 844 -5.82 -16.55 49.31
CA ILE A 844 -6.63 -16.77 48.10
C ILE A 844 -5.80 -17.53 47.07
N ASN A 845 -6.34 -18.64 46.56
CA ASN A 845 -5.68 -19.41 45.52
C ASN A 845 -6.11 -18.90 44.14
N LYS A 846 -5.17 -18.82 43.19
CA LYS A 846 -5.45 -18.37 41.84
C LYS A 846 -6.32 -19.36 41.06
N ASP A 847 -6.27 -20.63 41.42
CA ASP A 847 -6.96 -21.70 40.69
C ASP A 847 -8.45 -21.84 41.07
N SER A 848 -8.94 -21.06 42.05
CA SER A 848 -10.32 -21.12 42.55
C SER A 848 -11.12 -19.85 42.21
N VAL A 849 -12.45 -19.97 42.15
CA VAL A 849 -13.33 -18.80 42.05
C VAL A 849 -13.27 -18.03 43.36
N VAL A 850 -13.05 -16.72 43.25
CA VAL A 850 -12.96 -15.80 44.38
C VAL A 850 -14.29 -15.05 44.51
N GLU A 851 -14.94 -15.15 45.66
CA GLU A 851 -16.17 -14.41 45.96
C GLU A 851 -15.88 -13.24 46.90
N ALA A 852 -16.28 -12.04 46.49
CA ALA A 852 -16.27 -10.84 47.31
C ALA A 852 -17.60 -10.71 48.07
N VAL A 853 -17.50 -10.72 49.40
CA VAL A 853 -18.62 -10.56 50.34
C VAL A 853 -18.41 -9.35 51.25
N LEU A 854 -19.51 -8.75 51.69
CA LEU A 854 -19.48 -7.64 52.64
C LEU A 854 -19.57 -8.20 54.07
N ASP A 855 -18.55 -7.96 54.89
CA ASP A 855 -18.55 -8.35 56.31
C ASP A 855 -18.14 -7.15 57.19
N HIS A 856 -19.04 -6.75 58.09
CA HIS A 856 -18.86 -5.61 59.01
C HIS A 856 -18.33 -4.33 58.34
N GLY A 857 -18.83 -4.01 57.13
CA GLY A 857 -18.43 -2.82 56.37
C GLY A 857 -17.07 -2.92 55.67
N LYS A 858 -16.47 -4.11 55.60
CA LYS A 858 -15.26 -4.41 54.84
C LYS A 858 -15.54 -5.49 53.80
N ILE A 859 -14.92 -5.37 52.64
CA ILE A 859 -14.97 -6.41 51.61
C ILE A 859 -13.98 -7.51 52.03
N ARG A 860 -14.45 -8.75 52.07
CA ARG A 860 -13.62 -9.95 52.26
C ARG A 860 -13.71 -10.83 51.02
N PHE A 861 -12.62 -11.52 50.72
CA PHE A 861 -12.55 -12.46 49.62
C PHE A 861 -12.52 -13.89 50.17
N ASN A 862 -13.30 -14.78 49.57
CA ASN A 862 -13.34 -16.20 49.91
C ASN A 862 -13.07 -17.02 48.66
N ASN A 863 -12.31 -18.12 48.79
CA ASN A 863 -12.28 -19.14 47.74
C ASN A 863 -13.59 -19.93 47.80
N VAL A 864 -14.23 -20.12 46.66
CA VAL A 864 -15.47 -20.88 46.55
C VAL A 864 -15.25 -22.01 45.55
N ASP A 865 -15.49 -23.24 46.00
CA ASP A 865 -15.56 -24.41 45.13
C ASP A 865 -16.92 -24.42 44.45
N ILE A 866 -17.05 -23.64 43.37
CA ILE A 866 -18.25 -23.66 42.54
C ILE A 866 -18.03 -24.66 41.41
N GLU A 867 -18.69 -25.82 41.48
CA GLU A 867 -19.02 -26.59 40.28
C GLU A 867 -20.00 -25.75 39.46
N LEU A 868 -19.49 -24.96 38.52
CA LEU A 868 -20.33 -24.23 37.58
C LEU A 868 -20.80 -25.18 36.47
N PRO A 869 -22.06 -25.06 36.00
CA PRO A 869 -22.52 -25.80 34.84
C PRO A 869 -21.71 -25.40 33.61
N THR A 870 -21.22 -26.40 32.89
CA THR A 870 -20.72 -26.23 31.52
C THR A 870 -21.84 -25.75 30.61
N GLU A 871 -21.73 -24.54 30.08
CA GLU A 871 -22.19 -24.15 28.74
C GLU A 871 -21.28 -23.06 28.16
#